data_AF-A0A402A9F0-F1
#
_entry.id   AF-A0A402A9F0-F1
#
_cell.length_a   1.000
_cell.length_b   1.000
_cell.length_c   1.000
_cell.angle_alpha   90.00
_cell.angle_beta   90.00
_cell.angle_gamma   90.00
#
_symmetry.space_group_name_H-M   'P 1'
#
loop_
_entity.id
_entity.type
_entity.pdbx_description
1 polymer ?
#
loop_
_entity_poly.entity_id
_entity_poly.type
_entity_poly.pdbx_seq_one_letter_code
_entity_poly.pdbx_strand_id
1 'polypeptide(L)'
;MGARIRARDWSSTPLGPVEHWPQSLKTIVRIMLTSRQPIWVGWGPDLINLYNDPYRAIVGGKHPEALGQPVKVVWYELWDEVEPRIKTVFEENRGTYDESLLLIMERYGYQEETYYTFSYSPVPGDQGGVEGIICANTDDTQRIIGERQIALLRTLAAETTDARTVAKACALSALSLAQSPVDLPFALIYLLDPEQKSVSLAGSSGLPPGHQAAPEQIMLNDSVIWPCQEVIQTQQPLLIENLSQLVADLPTHPWNRAPHQAALVPIAPSGQMGQRGVLIVGLNPFRRFDDGYEGFLKLVSGQIAASIASAQAYEEERKRAEALSEIDRAKTLFFSNISHEFRTPLTLLLGPIEEMRNNPDITTLNKERVEIAHRNALRLLKLVNTLLDFSRIEAGRVQARYEPTDLAHYTAELASNFRSAIETAGLKLQLQLPPLSVPIAIDKDMWEKIVFNLLSNAFKFTFEGSIEVILTEQAEEVELQVRDTGIGIAHKDLPYVFERFHRVEGAKSRSIEGSGIGLSLVQELVKLHHGTITVESIDGHGTTFTVKLPKWHHDQDSSRSLLHSTALGATPYLQEMMQWLPENTLDPIPEEPATMEHMLVFSDQPRIVLADDNGDMREYIKRLLESSFEVEAVTNGALALQAIQRHKPDLVLTDVMMPEMNGFQLLQALKEHPDTSRIPVILLSARAGEEAIIEGVQAGADDYLVKPFSARELLARVTTQIKTVRTRYEAEERLYELFMHVPAAVVILRGPTYVVELANPTTLKIWGRTSEQVLHVPLFEALPEVRGQGLEPLLEGVMTTGIPYTGEELKVAIDRMGTGVLEDTYFTFVYTPLRDANQVIEGVMVFAYEVTDQVLARRKIEELSRQKDEFLGIASHELKTPITSLKAYTQLLQRQFQRAGDDRAVSLLHKMESQVDRLTHLIADLLDVTKIENGHLLFSKTTFDMEKLIQEVVEDLQRTTSKHTIKYEASSSIELYADRERIEQVLINLLSNAIKYSPQADTIIVRTTRTEDTLFTSVQDFGIGIAQEKQAHLFERFYRVEGDTQLTYPGLGLGLYISAEFVKRHQGTIWVESQEGQGTTITFSLPLHAPHQG
;
A
#
# COMPACT_ATOMS: atom_id res chain seq x y z
N MET A 1 -11.22 -38.82 48.71
CA MET A 1 -12.52 -38.64 49.42
C MET A 1 -12.83 -39.80 50.34
N GLY A 2 -12.79 -41.07 49.90
CA GLY A 2 -13.18 -42.23 50.73
C GLY A 2 -12.54 -42.28 52.14
N ALA A 3 -11.28 -41.86 52.29
CA ALA A 3 -10.63 -41.73 53.60
C ALA A 3 -11.28 -40.66 54.51
N ARG A 4 -11.66 -39.49 53.96
CA ARG A 4 -12.38 -38.44 54.70
C ARG A 4 -13.78 -38.89 55.10
N ILE A 5 -14.48 -39.64 54.23
CA ILE A 5 -15.79 -40.22 54.56
C ILE A 5 -15.67 -41.21 55.74
N ARG A 6 -14.65 -42.07 55.76
CA ARG A 6 -14.42 -42.98 56.91
C ARG A 6 -13.94 -42.29 58.19
N ALA A 7 -13.36 -41.09 58.09
CA ALA A 7 -12.80 -40.35 59.23
C ALA A 7 -13.78 -39.31 59.83
N ARG A 8 -14.92 -39.04 59.19
CA ARG A 8 -15.97 -38.16 59.71
C ARG A 8 -16.88 -38.93 60.68
N ASP A 9 -17.23 -38.31 61.80
CA ASP A 9 -18.31 -38.79 62.66
C ASP A 9 -19.67 -38.49 62.00
N TRP A 10 -20.36 -39.54 61.56
CA TRP A 10 -21.69 -39.44 60.95
C TRP A 10 -22.84 -39.54 61.96
N SER A 11 -22.57 -39.88 63.22
CA SER A 11 -23.59 -39.90 64.28
C SER A 11 -24.16 -38.51 64.58
N SER A 12 -23.40 -37.46 64.26
CA SER A 12 -23.80 -36.05 64.32
C SER A 12 -24.61 -35.57 63.10
N THR A 13 -24.93 -36.45 62.14
CA THR A 13 -25.65 -36.10 60.89
C THR A 13 -26.95 -36.91 60.73
N PRO A 14 -27.91 -36.44 59.91
CA PRO A 14 -29.14 -37.20 59.62
C PRO A 14 -28.96 -38.57 58.97
N LEU A 15 -27.75 -38.94 58.50
CA LEU A 15 -27.46 -40.28 57.98
C LEU A 15 -27.13 -41.30 59.10
N GLY A 16 -26.78 -40.83 60.30
CA GLY A 16 -26.33 -41.69 61.40
C GLY A 16 -25.03 -42.46 61.12
N PRO A 17 -24.62 -43.37 62.04
CA PRO A 17 -23.39 -44.14 61.89
C PRO A 17 -23.38 -45.06 60.66
N VAL A 18 -22.22 -45.19 60.01
CA VAL A 18 -22.03 -45.85 58.69
C VAL A 18 -22.47 -47.32 58.70
N GLU A 19 -22.39 -47.96 59.86
CA GLU A 19 -22.87 -49.32 60.11
C GLU A 19 -24.36 -49.46 59.75
N HIS A 20 -25.17 -48.45 60.09
CA HIS A 20 -26.62 -48.43 59.96
C HIS A 20 -27.12 -47.90 58.60
N TRP A 21 -26.24 -47.41 57.72
CA TRP A 21 -26.63 -46.90 56.40
C TRP A 21 -27.33 -47.97 55.54
N PRO A 22 -28.37 -47.62 54.75
CA PRO A 22 -29.00 -48.52 53.79
C PRO A 22 -28.01 -49.17 52.81
N GLN A 23 -28.36 -50.34 52.27
CA GLN A 23 -27.50 -51.05 51.32
C GLN A 23 -27.42 -50.32 49.97
N SER A 24 -28.50 -49.69 49.54
CA SER A 24 -28.55 -48.71 48.44
C SER A 24 -27.56 -47.55 48.64
N LEU A 25 -27.59 -46.87 49.80
CA LEU A 25 -26.64 -45.80 50.14
C LEU A 25 -25.18 -46.29 50.08
N LYS A 26 -24.88 -47.43 50.72
CA LYS A 26 -23.54 -48.07 50.67
C LYS A 26 -23.10 -48.39 49.24
N THR A 27 -24.04 -48.75 48.37
CA THR A 27 -23.78 -49.07 46.95
C THR A 27 -23.53 -47.82 46.11
N ILE A 28 -24.36 -46.78 46.23
CA ILE A 28 -24.21 -45.55 45.44
C ILE A 28 -22.96 -44.75 45.84
N VAL A 29 -22.61 -44.73 47.14
CA VAL A 29 -21.36 -44.14 47.64
C VAL A 29 -20.13 -44.88 47.09
N ARG A 30 -20.21 -46.21 46.94
CA ARG A 30 -19.13 -46.98 46.29
C ARG A 30 -18.98 -46.58 44.82
N ILE A 31 -20.08 -46.54 44.06
CA ILE A 31 -20.09 -46.14 42.64
C ILE A 31 -19.47 -44.74 42.47
N MET A 32 -19.96 -43.77 43.24
CA MET A 32 -19.46 -42.38 43.29
C MET A 32 -17.95 -42.33 43.56
N LEU A 33 -17.48 -43.01 44.60
CA LEU A 33 -16.05 -43.03 44.98
C LEU A 33 -15.14 -43.74 43.98
N THR A 34 -15.65 -44.70 43.20
CA THR A 34 -14.90 -45.37 42.12
C THR A 34 -14.92 -44.62 40.79
N SER A 35 -15.77 -43.60 40.64
CA SER A 35 -15.88 -42.85 39.38
C SER A 35 -14.77 -41.83 39.21
N ARG A 36 -14.24 -41.71 37.98
CA ARG A 36 -13.34 -40.61 37.56
C ARG A 36 -14.10 -39.35 37.12
N GLN A 37 -15.42 -39.42 36.96
CA GLN A 37 -16.25 -38.24 36.66
C GLN A 37 -16.56 -37.44 37.93
N PRO A 38 -16.76 -36.11 37.88
CA PRO A 38 -17.25 -35.32 39.02
C PRO A 38 -18.67 -35.74 39.43
N ILE A 39 -18.77 -36.48 40.55
CA ILE A 39 -20.04 -36.98 41.06
C ILE A 39 -20.27 -36.54 42.51
N TRP A 40 -21.49 -36.06 42.75
CA TRP A 40 -22.07 -35.96 44.08
C TRP A 40 -23.34 -36.81 44.20
N VAL A 41 -23.69 -37.14 45.44
CA VAL A 41 -24.87 -37.87 45.86
C VAL A 41 -25.51 -37.11 47.01
N GLY A 42 -26.81 -36.82 46.91
CA GLY A 42 -27.61 -36.34 48.04
C GLY A 42 -28.46 -37.49 48.57
N TRP A 43 -28.45 -37.73 49.89
CA TRP A 43 -29.23 -38.80 50.50
C TRP A 43 -30.17 -38.31 51.61
N GLY A 44 -31.37 -38.88 51.67
CA GLY A 44 -32.40 -38.58 52.66
C GLY A 44 -33.12 -37.24 52.43
N PRO A 45 -34.11 -36.90 53.28
CA PRO A 45 -34.99 -35.74 53.08
C PRO A 45 -34.28 -34.37 53.06
N ASP A 46 -33.14 -34.24 53.73
CA ASP A 46 -32.31 -33.03 53.72
C ASP A 46 -31.26 -33.02 52.59
N LEU A 47 -31.17 -34.09 51.80
CA LEU A 47 -30.13 -34.35 50.80
C LEU A 47 -28.73 -34.09 51.36
N ILE A 48 -28.27 -34.98 52.24
CA ILE A 48 -26.94 -34.89 52.84
C ILE A 48 -25.89 -35.17 51.75
N ASN A 49 -25.05 -34.16 51.49
CA ASN A 49 -24.13 -34.12 50.36
C ASN A 49 -22.90 -35.01 50.58
N LEU A 50 -22.71 -35.96 49.68
CA LEU A 50 -21.59 -36.90 49.59
C LEU A 50 -20.95 -36.73 48.21
N TYR A 51 -19.62 -36.68 48.09
CA TYR A 51 -18.97 -36.46 46.79
C TYR A 51 -17.59 -37.12 46.66
N ASN A 52 -17.14 -37.29 45.42
CA ASN A 52 -15.85 -37.89 45.08
C ASN A 52 -14.73 -36.86 44.86
N ASP A 53 -13.52 -37.34 44.54
CA ASP A 53 -12.33 -36.49 44.44
C ASP A 53 -12.36 -35.49 43.26
N PRO A 54 -12.80 -35.85 42.04
CA PRO A 54 -12.99 -34.88 40.95
C PRO A 54 -13.99 -33.77 41.29
N TYR A 55 -15.10 -34.08 41.98
CA TYR A 55 -16.11 -33.08 42.36
C TYR A 55 -15.59 -32.01 43.35
N ARG A 56 -14.40 -32.21 43.96
CA ARG A 56 -13.75 -31.19 44.81
C ARG A 56 -13.44 -29.89 44.06
N ALA A 57 -13.20 -29.93 42.75
CA ALA A 57 -12.97 -28.74 41.93
C ALA A 57 -14.25 -27.90 41.73
N ILE A 58 -15.41 -28.56 41.74
CA ILE A 58 -16.74 -27.92 41.62
C ILE A 58 -17.14 -27.30 42.96
N VAL A 59 -16.95 -28.03 44.07
CA VAL A 59 -17.15 -27.53 45.45
C VAL A 59 -16.18 -26.39 45.80
N GLY A 60 -14.98 -26.39 45.22
CA GLY A 60 -13.98 -25.34 45.37
C GLY A 60 -13.69 -25.01 46.84
N GLY A 61 -13.83 -23.73 47.20
CA GLY A 61 -13.58 -23.22 48.55
C GLY A 61 -14.50 -23.75 49.66
N LYS A 62 -15.61 -24.42 49.32
CA LYS A 62 -16.54 -25.02 50.29
C LYS A 62 -16.10 -26.42 50.77
N HIS A 63 -14.92 -26.89 50.35
CA HIS A 63 -14.33 -28.17 50.73
C HIS A 63 -13.26 -28.00 51.84
N PRO A 64 -13.28 -28.80 52.93
CA PRO A 64 -14.08 -30.02 53.14
C PRO A 64 -15.47 -29.86 53.78
N GLU A 65 -15.84 -28.67 54.27
CA GLU A 65 -16.99 -28.45 55.16
C GLU A 65 -18.33 -28.90 54.56
N ALA A 66 -18.50 -28.75 53.24
CA ALA A 66 -19.68 -29.20 52.50
C ALA A 66 -19.95 -30.72 52.55
N LEU A 67 -18.96 -31.55 52.90
CA LEU A 67 -19.16 -33.00 53.03
C LEU A 67 -20.07 -33.28 54.24
N GLY A 68 -21.19 -33.94 54.02
CA GLY A 68 -22.13 -34.27 55.08
C GLY A 68 -22.98 -33.10 55.59
N GLN A 69 -23.17 -32.07 54.76
CA GLN A 69 -24.14 -30.98 54.97
C GLN A 69 -25.34 -31.14 54.02
N PRO A 70 -26.53 -30.57 54.34
CA PRO A 70 -27.66 -30.50 53.41
C PRO A 70 -27.31 -29.72 52.13
N VAL A 71 -27.75 -30.17 50.95
CA VAL A 71 -27.49 -29.49 49.66
C VAL A 71 -27.91 -28.01 49.69
N LYS A 72 -29.08 -27.69 50.27
CA LYS A 72 -29.59 -26.31 50.46
C LYS A 72 -28.70 -25.39 51.30
N VAL A 73 -27.73 -25.94 52.03
CA VAL A 73 -26.72 -25.17 52.80
C VAL A 73 -25.41 -25.06 52.01
N VAL A 74 -25.06 -26.09 51.23
CA VAL A 74 -23.85 -26.10 50.38
C VAL A 74 -24.02 -25.17 49.15
N TRP A 75 -25.19 -25.22 48.53
CA TRP A 75 -25.53 -24.49 47.30
C TRP A 75 -26.72 -23.55 47.55
N TYR A 76 -26.64 -22.77 48.64
CA TYR A 76 -27.69 -21.81 49.00
C TYR A 76 -27.89 -20.73 47.93
N GLU A 77 -26.81 -20.38 47.20
CA GLU A 77 -26.80 -19.35 46.16
C GLU A 77 -27.34 -19.82 44.80
N LEU A 78 -27.62 -21.13 44.66
CA LEU A 78 -28.17 -21.78 43.46
C LEU A 78 -29.52 -22.44 43.73
N TRP A 79 -30.09 -22.24 44.92
CA TRP A 79 -31.18 -23.09 45.39
C TRP A 79 -32.47 -22.87 44.60
N ASP A 80 -32.75 -21.65 44.14
CA ASP A 80 -33.93 -21.34 43.33
C ASP A 80 -33.87 -21.98 41.93
N GLU A 81 -32.66 -22.14 41.36
CA GLU A 81 -32.42 -22.88 40.12
C GLU A 81 -32.45 -24.41 40.32
N VAL A 82 -31.94 -24.89 41.46
CA VAL A 82 -31.68 -26.31 41.73
C VAL A 82 -32.89 -27.04 42.34
N GLU A 83 -33.65 -26.40 43.23
CA GLU A 83 -34.79 -27.01 43.91
C GLU A 83 -35.89 -27.53 42.96
N PRO A 84 -36.31 -26.81 41.90
CA PRO A 84 -37.34 -27.29 40.97
C PRO A 84 -36.94 -28.62 40.31
N ARG A 85 -35.66 -28.75 39.94
CA ARG A 85 -35.09 -29.97 39.33
C ARG A 85 -35.05 -31.13 40.33
N ILE A 86 -34.67 -30.85 41.58
CA ILE A 86 -34.72 -31.84 42.67
C ILE A 86 -36.16 -32.33 42.92
N LYS A 87 -37.16 -31.43 42.93
CA LYS A 87 -38.57 -31.79 43.09
C LYS A 87 -39.05 -32.74 42.01
N THR A 88 -38.76 -32.47 40.72
CA THR A 88 -39.07 -33.40 39.62
C THR A 88 -38.55 -34.82 39.88
N VAL A 89 -37.33 -34.95 40.41
CA VAL A 89 -36.73 -36.28 40.66
C VAL A 89 -37.43 -37.05 41.79
N PHE A 90 -37.85 -36.38 42.86
CA PHE A 90 -38.55 -37.04 43.98
C PHE A 90 -40.06 -37.22 43.76
N GLU A 91 -40.72 -36.24 43.15
CA GLU A 91 -42.19 -36.24 42.97
C GLU A 91 -42.62 -37.08 41.77
N GLU A 92 -41.82 -37.13 40.69
CA GLU A 92 -42.15 -37.88 39.46
C GLU A 92 -41.33 -39.17 39.28
N ASN A 93 -40.30 -39.41 40.11
CA ASN A 93 -39.30 -40.47 39.91
C ASN A 93 -38.65 -40.43 38.50
N ARG A 94 -38.42 -39.22 37.99
CA ARG A 94 -37.90 -38.95 36.64
C ARG A 94 -36.63 -38.12 36.73
N GLY A 95 -35.55 -38.59 36.09
CA GLY A 95 -34.30 -37.84 36.04
C GLY A 95 -34.37 -36.58 35.19
N THR A 96 -33.65 -35.53 35.59
CA THR A 96 -33.46 -34.30 34.79
C THR A 96 -32.11 -34.33 34.06
N TYR A 97 -32.00 -33.56 32.98
CA TYR A 97 -30.75 -33.29 32.28
C TYR A 97 -30.76 -31.84 31.81
N ASP A 98 -29.65 -31.14 32.06
CA ASP A 98 -29.43 -29.75 31.70
C ASP A 98 -28.05 -29.65 31.03
N GLU A 99 -27.96 -28.91 29.92
CA GLU A 99 -26.75 -28.78 29.10
C GLU A 99 -26.26 -27.33 29.14
N SER A 100 -25.00 -27.13 29.52
CA SER A 100 -24.36 -25.81 29.65
C SER A 100 -25.22 -24.78 30.40
N LEU A 101 -25.82 -25.17 31.53
CA LEU A 101 -26.64 -24.28 32.35
C LEU A 101 -25.75 -23.25 33.05
N LEU A 102 -26.05 -21.96 32.88
CA LEU A 102 -25.43 -20.87 33.62
C LEU A 102 -25.78 -20.97 35.10
N LEU A 103 -24.76 -21.04 35.96
CA LEU A 103 -24.86 -21.02 37.42
C LEU A 103 -23.85 -20.02 37.97
N ILE A 104 -24.30 -19.06 38.79
CA ILE A 104 -23.42 -18.06 39.43
C ILE A 104 -22.97 -18.61 40.79
N MET A 105 -21.88 -19.38 40.78
CA MET A 105 -21.47 -20.20 41.93
C MET A 105 -20.51 -19.46 42.85
N GLU A 106 -20.70 -19.56 44.17
CA GLU A 106 -19.71 -19.07 45.13
C GLU A 106 -18.59 -20.12 45.32
N ARG A 107 -17.59 -20.06 44.42
CA ARG A 107 -16.38 -20.88 44.49
C ARG A 107 -15.15 -19.98 44.59
N TYR A 108 -14.19 -20.37 45.43
CA TYR A 108 -12.95 -19.62 45.70
C TYR A 108 -13.11 -18.23 46.36
N GLY A 109 -14.27 -17.94 46.97
CA GLY A 109 -14.51 -16.74 47.78
C GLY A 109 -15.03 -15.53 46.99
N TYR A 110 -15.46 -15.74 45.75
CA TYR A 110 -16.22 -14.79 44.96
C TYR A 110 -17.34 -15.53 44.21
N GLN A 111 -18.29 -14.78 43.63
CA GLN A 111 -19.30 -15.34 42.73
C GLN A 111 -18.72 -15.44 41.32
N GLU A 112 -18.68 -16.64 40.76
CA GLU A 112 -18.08 -16.92 39.45
C GLU A 112 -19.16 -17.22 38.39
N GLU A 113 -18.94 -16.74 37.16
CA GLU A 113 -19.67 -17.19 35.97
C GLU A 113 -19.28 -18.64 35.67
N THR A 114 -20.21 -19.58 35.81
CA THR A 114 -19.96 -20.98 35.50
C THR A 114 -21.03 -21.57 34.59
N TYR A 115 -20.64 -22.54 33.77
CA TYR A 115 -21.56 -23.30 32.92
C TYR A 115 -21.42 -24.79 33.21
N TYR A 116 -22.53 -25.47 33.47
CA TYR A 116 -22.53 -26.89 33.83
C TYR A 116 -23.51 -27.71 32.99
N THR A 117 -23.00 -28.81 32.43
CA THR A 117 -23.83 -29.90 31.91
C THR A 117 -23.95 -30.99 32.98
N PHE A 118 -25.16 -31.30 33.43
CA PHE A 118 -25.38 -32.27 34.49
C PHE A 118 -26.73 -33.00 34.37
N SER A 119 -26.88 -34.08 35.12
CA SER A 119 -28.17 -34.74 35.33
C SER A 119 -28.41 -35.04 36.80
N TYR A 120 -29.66 -34.96 37.25
CA TYR A 120 -30.08 -35.50 38.54
C TYR A 120 -30.83 -36.80 38.28
N SER A 121 -30.24 -37.93 38.66
CA SER A 121 -30.85 -39.26 38.52
C SER A 121 -31.40 -39.75 39.86
N PRO A 122 -32.65 -40.26 39.92
CA PRO A 122 -33.20 -40.83 41.15
C PRO A 122 -32.43 -42.07 41.57
N VAL A 123 -32.14 -42.19 42.87
CA VAL A 123 -31.53 -43.37 43.48
C VAL A 123 -32.59 -44.07 44.33
N PRO A 124 -32.97 -45.33 43.99
CA PRO A 124 -33.93 -46.06 44.78
C PRO A 124 -33.31 -46.51 46.11
N GLY A 125 -34.08 -46.34 47.18
CA GLY A 125 -33.78 -46.89 48.49
C GLY A 125 -34.10 -48.38 48.61
N ASP A 126 -33.80 -48.96 49.77
CA ASP A 126 -33.96 -50.40 50.03
C ASP A 126 -35.43 -50.86 49.99
N GLN A 127 -36.40 -49.94 50.00
CA GLN A 127 -37.84 -50.19 49.88
C GLN A 127 -38.45 -49.78 48.51
N GLY A 128 -37.62 -49.36 47.53
CA GLY A 128 -38.05 -49.10 46.15
C GLY A 128 -38.65 -47.72 45.85
N GLY A 129 -38.71 -46.81 46.82
CA GLY A 129 -38.96 -45.37 46.59
C GLY A 129 -37.65 -44.60 46.34
N VAL A 130 -37.73 -43.35 45.90
CA VAL A 130 -36.54 -42.48 45.75
C VAL A 130 -36.07 -42.03 47.13
N GLU A 131 -34.85 -42.42 47.55
CA GLU A 131 -34.24 -42.01 48.83
C GLU A 131 -33.02 -41.10 48.64
N GLY A 132 -32.58 -40.87 47.40
CA GLY A 132 -31.50 -39.95 47.08
C GLY A 132 -31.40 -39.59 45.60
N ILE A 133 -30.45 -38.73 45.28
CA ILE A 133 -30.08 -38.32 43.92
C ILE A 133 -28.60 -38.64 43.71
N ILE A 134 -28.24 -39.17 42.55
CA ILE A 134 -26.86 -39.17 42.04
C ILE A 134 -26.77 -38.17 40.89
N CYS A 135 -25.70 -37.38 40.89
CA CYS A 135 -25.46 -36.36 39.89
C CYS A 135 -24.03 -36.43 39.36
N ALA A 136 -23.89 -36.63 38.05
CA ALA A 136 -22.64 -36.46 37.31
C ALA A 136 -22.65 -35.08 36.63
N ASN A 137 -21.52 -34.39 36.66
CA ASN A 137 -21.38 -32.98 36.27
C ASN A 137 -20.15 -32.80 35.39
N THR A 138 -20.30 -32.04 34.30
CA THR A 138 -19.22 -31.54 33.45
C THR A 138 -19.17 -30.02 33.57
N ASP A 139 -17.99 -29.47 33.81
CA ASP A 139 -17.76 -28.02 33.80
C ASP A 139 -17.47 -27.59 32.34
N ASP A 140 -18.41 -26.86 31.75
CA ASP A 140 -18.36 -26.33 30.39
C ASP A 140 -17.85 -24.87 30.34
N THR A 141 -17.54 -24.26 31.49
CA THR A 141 -17.29 -22.82 31.64
C THR A 141 -16.25 -22.29 30.64
N GLN A 142 -15.08 -22.93 30.59
CA GLN A 142 -13.99 -22.51 29.70
C GLN A 142 -14.30 -22.72 28.21
N ARG A 143 -15.12 -23.72 27.89
CA ARG A 143 -15.57 -23.98 26.51
C ARG A 143 -16.52 -22.89 26.05
N ILE A 144 -17.57 -22.60 26.82
CA ILE A 144 -18.57 -21.57 26.50
C ILE A 144 -17.91 -20.18 26.41
N ILE A 145 -17.06 -19.84 27.37
CA ILE A 145 -16.30 -18.57 27.33
C ILE A 145 -15.42 -18.49 26.07
N GLY A 146 -14.64 -19.53 25.78
CA GLY A 146 -13.78 -19.57 24.59
C GLY A 146 -14.56 -19.46 23.28
N GLU A 147 -15.71 -20.13 23.16
CA GLU A 147 -16.60 -20.04 22.00
C GLU A 147 -17.11 -18.60 21.78
N ARG A 148 -17.55 -17.89 22.84
CA ARG A 148 -17.96 -16.48 22.75
C ARG A 148 -16.81 -15.56 22.36
N GLN A 149 -15.64 -15.73 22.98
CA GLN A 149 -14.46 -14.90 22.75
C GLN A 149 -13.93 -15.05 21.30
N ILE A 150 -13.90 -16.28 20.78
CA ILE A 150 -13.53 -16.56 19.37
C ILE A 150 -14.59 -15.99 18.40
N ALA A 151 -15.88 -16.08 18.73
CA ALA A 151 -16.94 -15.49 17.92
C ALA A 151 -16.79 -13.97 17.80
N LEU A 152 -16.53 -13.26 18.90
CA LEU A 152 -16.31 -11.82 18.88
C LEU A 152 -15.11 -11.42 18.03
N LEU A 153 -13.96 -12.10 18.18
CA LEU A 153 -12.75 -11.82 17.39
C LEU A 153 -12.99 -12.01 15.89
N ARG A 154 -13.78 -13.02 15.49
CA ARG A 154 -14.19 -13.23 14.10
C ARG A 154 -15.09 -12.11 13.56
N THR A 155 -16.10 -11.69 14.33
CA THR A 155 -16.96 -10.56 13.96
C THR A 155 -16.16 -9.28 13.81
N LEU A 156 -15.31 -8.97 14.79
CA LEU A 156 -14.45 -7.78 14.80
C LEU A 156 -13.50 -7.74 13.59
N ALA A 157 -12.93 -8.87 13.18
CA ALA A 157 -12.11 -8.94 11.96
C ALA A 157 -12.94 -8.74 10.67
N ALA A 158 -14.11 -9.39 10.58
CA ALA A 158 -14.96 -9.31 9.39
C ALA A 158 -15.55 -7.91 9.18
N GLU A 159 -16.19 -7.33 10.20
CA GLU A 159 -16.91 -6.05 10.09
C GLU A 159 -15.97 -4.87 9.84
N THR A 160 -14.70 -4.95 10.29
CA THR A 160 -13.73 -3.85 10.18
C THR A 160 -12.88 -3.88 8.91
N THR A 161 -13.06 -4.87 8.03
CA THR A 161 -12.27 -5.01 6.78
C THR A 161 -12.53 -3.87 5.79
N ASP A 162 -13.77 -3.38 5.67
CA ASP A 162 -14.16 -2.25 4.79
C ASP A 162 -13.96 -0.85 5.45
N ALA A 163 -13.07 -0.73 6.42
CA ALA A 163 -12.77 0.52 7.11
C ALA A 163 -11.80 1.41 6.31
N ARG A 164 -12.34 2.31 5.48
CA ARG A 164 -11.56 3.24 4.63
C ARG A 164 -11.08 4.53 5.32
N THR A 165 -11.36 4.71 6.62
CA THR A 165 -10.88 5.83 7.45
C THR A 165 -10.75 5.40 8.91
N VAL A 166 -9.84 6.02 9.66
CA VAL A 166 -9.57 5.65 11.07
C VAL A 166 -10.82 5.79 11.96
N ALA A 167 -11.60 6.85 11.76
CA ALA A 167 -12.87 7.04 12.47
C ALA A 167 -13.87 5.92 12.17
N LYS A 168 -13.93 5.42 10.92
CA LYS A 168 -14.80 4.29 10.55
C LYS A 168 -14.28 2.98 11.14
N ALA A 169 -12.96 2.76 11.19
CA ALA A 169 -12.34 1.61 11.85
C ALA A 169 -12.73 1.51 13.34
N CYS A 170 -12.61 2.63 14.06
CA CYS A 170 -12.93 2.70 15.49
C CYS A 170 -14.44 2.58 15.75
N ALA A 171 -15.29 3.22 14.93
CA ALA A 171 -16.73 3.10 15.05
C ALA A 171 -17.25 1.68 14.76
N LEU A 172 -16.74 1.01 13.71
CA LEU A 172 -17.05 -0.39 13.42
C LEU A 172 -16.56 -1.31 14.54
N SER A 173 -15.33 -1.10 15.02
CA SER A 173 -14.79 -1.87 16.15
C SER A 173 -15.67 -1.76 17.40
N ALA A 174 -16.14 -0.55 17.75
CA ALA A 174 -17.04 -0.35 18.88
C ALA A 174 -18.40 -1.04 18.67
N LEU A 175 -18.94 -1.05 17.44
CA LEU A 175 -20.17 -1.77 17.09
C LEU A 175 -20.00 -3.30 17.21
N SER A 176 -18.87 -3.87 16.77
CA SER A 176 -18.58 -5.30 16.97
C SER A 176 -18.49 -5.63 18.47
N LEU A 177 -17.80 -4.80 19.27
CA LEU A 177 -17.67 -5.00 20.71
C LEU A 177 -19.03 -4.95 21.44
N ALA A 178 -19.98 -4.13 20.96
CA ALA A 178 -21.35 -4.09 21.48
C ALA A 178 -22.14 -5.40 21.31
N GLN A 179 -21.67 -6.34 20.50
CA GLN A 179 -22.30 -7.65 20.30
C GLN A 179 -21.97 -8.67 21.41
N SER A 180 -20.98 -8.40 22.27
CA SER A 180 -20.64 -9.26 23.42
C SER A 180 -20.65 -8.52 24.77
N PRO A 181 -21.81 -7.98 25.21
CA PRO A 181 -21.92 -7.30 26.51
C PRO A 181 -21.80 -8.27 27.70
N VAL A 182 -21.80 -9.58 27.44
CA VAL A 182 -21.57 -10.65 28.43
C VAL A 182 -20.10 -10.64 28.90
N ASP A 183 -19.14 -10.63 27.96
CA ASP A 183 -17.71 -10.57 28.28
C ASP A 183 -17.17 -9.15 28.38
N LEU A 184 -17.85 -8.16 27.79
CA LEU A 184 -17.44 -6.75 27.72
C LEU A 184 -18.61 -5.79 28.02
N PRO A 185 -19.08 -5.66 29.28
CA PRO A 185 -20.16 -4.73 29.68
C PRO A 185 -20.06 -3.29 29.13
N PHE A 186 -18.84 -2.77 28.94
CA PHE A 186 -18.58 -1.60 28.09
C PHE A 186 -17.17 -1.66 27.50
N ALA A 187 -16.95 -0.96 26.38
CA ALA A 187 -15.63 -0.80 25.78
C ALA A 187 -15.49 0.57 25.10
N LEU A 188 -14.33 1.22 25.27
CA LEU A 188 -14.03 2.57 24.78
C LEU A 188 -12.69 2.56 24.04
N ILE A 189 -12.65 3.15 22.85
CA ILE A 189 -11.47 3.24 21.99
C ILE A 189 -11.01 4.70 22.01
N TYR A 190 -9.85 4.94 22.63
CA TYR A 190 -9.21 6.25 22.69
C TYR A 190 -7.97 6.28 21.79
N LEU A 191 -7.79 7.34 21.01
CA LEU A 191 -6.60 7.55 20.17
C LEU A 191 -5.78 8.73 20.67
N LEU A 192 -4.46 8.65 20.52
CA LEU A 192 -3.53 9.72 20.88
C LEU A 192 -3.62 10.87 19.87
N ASP A 193 -3.81 12.08 20.40
CA ASP A 193 -3.82 13.31 19.61
C ASP A 193 -2.39 13.64 19.10
N PRO A 194 -2.20 14.27 17.93
CA PRO A 194 -0.88 14.49 17.33
C PRO A 194 0.13 15.25 18.22
N GLU A 195 -0.35 16.12 19.11
CA GLU A 195 0.49 16.85 20.07
C GLU A 195 0.95 16.02 21.29
N GLN A 196 0.47 14.77 21.42
CA GLN A 196 0.79 13.82 22.50
C GLN A 196 0.46 14.31 23.92
N LYS A 197 -0.52 15.22 24.07
CA LYS A 197 -0.97 15.78 25.36
C LYS A 197 -2.23 15.11 25.93
N SER A 198 -3.01 14.49 25.05
CA SER A 198 -4.37 14.02 25.32
C SER A 198 -4.72 12.84 24.40
N VAL A 199 -5.72 12.07 24.81
CA VAL A 199 -6.38 11.09 23.95
C VAL A 199 -7.84 11.47 23.72
N SER A 200 -8.33 11.26 22.50
CA SER A 200 -9.70 11.56 22.08
C SER A 200 -10.51 10.27 21.84
N LEU A 201 -11.81 10.31 22.15
CA LEU A 201 -12.72 9.16 22.06
C LEU A 201 -13.10 8.90 20.60
N ALA A 202 -12.60 7.80 20.02
CA ALA A 202 -12.82 7.41 18.62
C ALA A 202 -13.91 6.33 18.46
N GLY A 203 -14.33 5.67 19.53
CA GLY A 203 -15.44 4.71 19.51
C GLY A 203 -15.87 4.30 20.92
N SER A 204 -17.16 4.02 21.12
CA SER A 204 -17.73 3.69 22.43
C SER A 204 -18.84 2.64 22.34
N SER A 205 -18.83 1.69 23.26
CA SER A 205 -19.79 0.60 23.41
C SER A 205 -20.17 0.44 24.89
N GLY A 206 -21.43 0.08 25.19
CA GLY A 206 -21.99 -0.03 26.54
C GLY A 206 -22.20 1.30 27.30
N LEU A 207 -21.45 2.35 26.92
CA LEU A 207 -21.58 3.71 27.44
C LEU A 207 -21.70 4.72 26.27
N PRO A 208 -22.52 5.78 26.40
CA PRO A 208 -22.57 6.86 25.41
C PRO A 208 -21.38 7.83 25.56
N PRO A 209 -20.94 8.51 24.48
CA PRO A 209 -20.01 9.62 24.57
C PRO A 209 -20.51 10.71 25.53
N GLY A 210 -19.59 11.31 26.29
CA GLY A 210 -19.91 12.32 27.31
C GLY A 210 -20.37 11.76 28.66
N HIS A 211 -20.45 10.43 28.82
CA HIS A 211 -20.62 9.82 30.14
C HIS A 211 -19.38 10.06 31.03
N GLN A 212 -19.51 10.00 32.37
CA GLN A 212 -18.37 10.21 33.28
C GLN A 212 -17.21 9.21 33.03
N ALA A 213 -17.52 7.97 32.67
CA ALA A 213 -16.54 6.97 32.24
C ALA A 213 -16.13 7.08 30.75
N ALA A 214 -16.83 7.88 29.93
CA ALA A 214 -16.56 8.03 28.49
C ALA A 214 -16.48 9.51 28.06
N PRO A 215 -15.61 10.34 28.67
CA PRO A 215 -15.41 11.71 28.24
C PRO A 215 -14.84 11.77 26.83
N GLU A 216 -15.21 12.79 26.04
CA GLU A 216 -14.77 12.93 24.64
C GLU A 216 -13.24 13.10 24.49
N GLN A 217 -12.58 13.65 25.51
CA GLN A 217 -11.13 13.83 25.57
C GLN A 217 -10.61 13.59 26.99
N ILE A 218 -9.43 12.98 27.12
CA ILE A 218 -8.73 12.74 28.39
C ILE A 218 -7.33 13.37 28.31
N MET A 219 -7.01 14.26 29.26
CA MET A 219 -5.68 14.86 29.40
C MET A 219 -4.73 13.86 30.07
N LEU A 220 -3.57 13.59 29.46
CA LEU A 220 -2.67 12.52 29.93
C LEU A 220 -2.09 12.77 31.33
N ASN A 221 -1.95 14.04 31.73
CA ASN A 221 -1.29 14.43 32.98
C ASN A 221 -2.26 14.62 34.17
N ASP A 222 -3.58 14.51 33.98
CA ASP A 222 -4.59 14.96 34.97
C ASP A 222 -5.85 14.07 35.00
N SER A 223 -5.70 12.79 34.61
CA SER A 223 -6.83 11.85 34.55
C SER A 223 -6.97 11.04 35.83
N VAL A 224 -8.00 11.36 36.63
CA VAL A 224 -8.29 10.71 37.92
C VAL A 224 -8.91 9.31 37.76
N ILE A 225 -9.61 9.05 36.64
CA ILE A 225 -10.34 7.78 36.40
C ILE A 225 -9.52 6.84 35.51
N TRP A 226 -8.90 7.38 34.45
CA TRP A 226 -8.26 6.60 33.39
C TRP A 226 -6.79 7.02 33.18
N PRO A 227 -5.81 6.39 33.86
CA PRO A 227 -4.39 6.73 33.77
C PRO A 227 -3.73 6.28 32.45
N CYS A 228 -4.27 6.74 31.31
CA CYS A 228 -3.84 6.36 29.96
C CYS A 228 -2.35 6.61 29.69
N GLN A 229 -1.72 7.57 30.38
CA GLN A 229 -0.30 7.88 30.25
C GLN A 229 0.60 6.68 30.61
N GLU A 230 0.29 5.96 31.68
CA GLU A 230 1.08 4.80 32.12
C GLU A 230 1.01 3.67 31.08
N VAL A 231 -0.17 3.39 30.54
CA VAL A 231 -0.40 2.38 29.50
C VAL A 231 0.29 2.73 28.19
N ILE A 232 0.25 4.00 27.78
CA ILE A 232 0.91 4.49 26.56
C ILE A 232 2.44 4.44 26.70
N GLN A 233 2.99 4.70 27.89
CA GLN A 233 4.44 4.66 28.14
C GLN A 233 4.98 3.23 28.33
N THR A 234 4.30 2.39 29.11
CA THR A 234 4.74 1.01 29.42
C THR A 234 4.44 0.01 28.32
N GLN A 235 3.43 0.27 27.48
CA GLN A 235 2.85 -0.69 26.53
C GLN A 235 2.40 -2.01 27.21
N GLN A 236 2.00 -1.94 28.49
CA GLN A 236 1.37 -3.05 29.23
C GLN A 236 -0.08 -2.72 29.59
N PRO A 237 -0.95 -3.73 29.77
CA PRO A 237 -2.27 -3.51 30.34
C PRO A 237 -2.20 -3.01 31.80
N LEU A 238 -3.25 -2.29 32.22
CA LEU A 238 -3.41 -1.80 33.58
C LEU A 238 -4.82 -2.08 34.09
N LEU A 239 -4.92 -2.68 35.27
CA LEU A 239 -6.19 -3.02 35.92
C LEU A 239 -6.61 -1.91 36.90
N ILE A 240 -7.83 -1.40 36.72
CA ILE A 240 -8.50 -0.46 37.63
C ILE A 240 -9.43 -1.26 38.53
N GLU A 241 -9.16 -1.22 39.84
CA GLU A 241 -10.02 -1.81 40.86
C GLU A 241 -11.02 -0.79 41.45
N ASN A 242 -12.08 -1.30 42.09
CA ASN A 242 -13.10 -0.49 42.77
C ASN A 242 -13.79 0.54 41.85
N LEU A 243 -13.97 0.20 40.57
CA LEU A 243 -14.50 1.09 39.53
C LEU A 243 -15.84 1.76 39.91
N SER A 244 -16.71 1.02 40.61
CA SER A 244 -18.00 1.50 41.11
C SER A 244 -17.93 2.53 42.24
N GLN A 245 -16.74 2.82 42.77
CA GLN A 245 -16.47 3.96 43.66
C GLN A 245 -15.94 5.19 42.89
N LEU A 246 -15.38 4.98 41.70
CA LEU A 246 -14.82 6.03 40.83
C LEU A 246 -15.88 6.63 39.89
N VAL A 247 -16.82 5.80 39.42
CA VAL A 247 -17.85 6.18 38.43
C VAL A 247 -19.22 5.59 38.79
N ALA A 248 -20.25 6.42 38.71
CA ALA A 248 -21.65 6.02 38.86
C ALA A 248 -22.28 5.50 37.56
N ASP A 249 -23.49 4.96 37.64
CA ASP A 249 -24.38 4.64 36.51
C ASP A 249 -23.76 3.74 35.40
N LEU A 250 -22.79 2.91 35.79
CA LEU A 250 -22.18 1.88 34.93
C LEU A 250 -23.20 0.80 34.51
N PRO A 251 -23.08 0.23 33.29
CA PRO A 251 -24.05 -0.72 32.76
C PRO A 251 -24.13 -2.00 33.61
N THR A 252 -25.35 -2.39 33.96
CA THR A 252 -25.62 -3.57 34.81
C THR A 252 -26.06 -4.80 34.01
N HIS A 253 -26.68 -4.62 32.84
CA HIS A 253 -27.01 -5.74 31.95
C HIS A 253 -25.78 -6.23 31.17
N PRO A 254 -25.72 -7.54 30.84
CA PRO A 254 -26.74 -8.57 31.06
C PRO A 254 -26.79 -9.09 32.51
N TRP A 255 -25.74 -8.85 33.31
CA TRP A 255 -25.48 -9.48 34.60
C TRP A 255 -26.32 -9.03 35.80
N ASN A 256 -27.20 -8.05 35.63
CA ASN A 256 -27.89 -7.30 36.70
C ASN A 256 -26.94 -6.71 37.76
N ARG A 257 -25.66 -6.52 37.42
CA ARG A 257 -24.57 -6.11 38.31
C ARG A 257 -23.55 -5.28 37.52
N ALA A 258 -23.17 -4.13 38.05
CA ALA A 258 -22.20 -3.25 37.40
C ALA A 258 -20.77 -3.84 37.44
N PRO A 259 -19.92 -3.57 36.43
CA PRO A 259 -18.51 -3.89 36.46
C PRO A 259 -17.82 -3.16 37.61
N HIS A 260 -17.13 -3.91 38.47
CA HIS A 260 -16.35 -3.37 39.61
C HIS A 260 -14.84 -3.29 39.32
N GLN A 261 -14.40 -3.77 38.15
CA GLN A 261 -13.06 -3.61 37.60
C GLN A 261 -13.12 -3.20 36.12
N ALA A 262 -12.08 -2.52 35.64
CA ALA A 262 -11.86 -2.25 34.22
C ALA A 262 -10.39 -2.47 33.84
N ALA A 263 -10.12 -2.91 32.61
CA ALA A 263 -8.77 -3.02 32.08
C ALA A 263 -8.53 -1.95 31.01
N LEU A 264 -7.40 -1.24 31.10
CA LEU A 264 -6.86 -0.42 30.02
C LEU A 264 -5.82 -1.26 29.28
N VAL A 265 -5.90 -1.34 27.95
CA VAL A 265 -5.02 -2.13 27.10
C VAL A 265 -4.44 -1.23 26.00
N PRO A 266 -3.13 -1.25 25.74
CA PRO A 266 -2.54 -0.41 24.70
C PRO A 266 -3.01 -0.84 23.31
N ILE A 267 -3.37 0.13 22.47
CA ILE A 267 -3.52 -0.05 21.02
C ILE A 267 -2.16 0.33 20.43
N ALA A 268 -1.36 -0.69 20.13
CA ALA A 268 0.01 -0.54 19.67
C ALA A 268 0.05 0.01 18.22
N PRO A 269 1.02 0.89 17.89
CA PRO A 269 1.13 1.46 16.55
C PRO A 269 1.76 0.48 15.57
N SER A 270 1.18 0.33 14.37
CA SER A 270 1.83 -0.37 13.26
C SER A 270 2.86 0.55 12.58
N GLY A 271 4.14 0.31 12.83
CA GLY A 271 5.25 1.09 12.25
C GLY A 271 5.44 2.48 12.89
N GLN A 272 6.41 3.26 12.36
CA GLN A 272 6.84 4.51 12.98
C GLN A 272 5.75 5.62 13.01
N MET A 273 4.82 5.61 12.05
CA MET A 273 3.72 6.61 11.95
C MET A 273 2.36 6.09 12.45
N GLY A 274 2.28 4.84 12.93
CA GLY A 274 1.01 4.26 13.39
C GLY A 274 0.39 5.04 14.54
N GLN A 275 -0.93 5.26 14.50
CA GLN A 275 -1.61 6.01 15.55
C GLN A 275 -1.77 5.16 16.82
N ARG A 276 -1.16 5.62 17.91
CA ARG A 276 -1.26 4.98 19.23
C ARG A 276 -2.63 5.20 19.86
N GLY A 277 -3.07 4.29 20.72
CA GLY A 277 -4.31 4.45 21.48
C GLY A 277 -4.37 3.61 22.75
N VAL A 278 -5.54 3.63 23.40
CA VAL A 278 -5.88 2.81 24.56
C VAL A 278 -7.31 2.29 24.38
N LEU A 279 -7.48 0.98 24.53
CA LEU A 279 -8.76 0.31 24.67
C LEU A 279 -9.09 0.21 26.16
N ILE A 280 -10.17 0.82 26.62
CA ILE A 280 -10.65 0.74 28.01
C ILE A 280 -11.87 -0.17 28.05
N VAL A 281 -11.86 -1.19 28.90
CA VAL A 281 -12.85 -2.27 28.94
C VAL A 281 -13.40 -2.44 30.35
N GLY A 282 -14.71 -2.34 30.52
CA GLY A 282 -15.38 -2.79 31.76
C GLY A 282 -15.39 -4.32 31.81
N LEU A 283 -14.88 -4.90 32.90
CA LEU A 283 -14.77 -6.36 33.02
C LEU A 283 -16.07 -7.00 33.52
N ASN A 284 -16.33 -8.22 33.08
CA ASN A 284 -17.44 -9.05 33.53
C ASN A 284 -17.39 -9.22 35.07
N PRO A 285 -18.46 -8.85 35.81
CA PRO A 285 -18.45 -8.77 37.28
C PRO A 285 -18.44 -10.12 38.00
N PHE A 286 -18.50 -11.23 37.26
CA PHE A 286 -18.41 -12.61 37.76
C PHE A 286 -17.20 -13.36 37.18
N ARG A 287 -16.26 -12.67 36.52
CA ARG A 287 -14.99 -13.24 36.07
C ARG A 287 -13.82 -12.54 36.76
N ARG A 288 -12.80 -13.32 37.11
CA ARG A 288 -11.51 -12.80 37.55
C ARG A 288 -10.71 -12.34 36.33
N PHE A 289 -9.98 -11.23 36.46
CA PHE A 289 -8.92 -10.89 35.50
C PHE A 289 -7.73 -11.84 35.69
N ASP A 290 -7.47 -12.67 34.69
CA ASP A 290 -6.40 -13.67 34.63
C ASP A 290 -5.67 -13.59 33.27
N ASP A 291 -4.56 -14.32 33.14
CA ASP A 291 -3.71 -14.33 31.95
C ASP A 291 -4.49 -14.64 30.65
N GLY A 292 -5.56 -15.44 30.75
CA GLY A 292 -6.44 -15.77 29.62
C GLY A 292 -7.38 -14.64 29.24
N TYR A 293 -7.98 -13.95 30.21
CA TYR A 293 -8.80 -12.76 29.98
C TYR A 293 -7.94 -11.59 29.47
N GLU A 294 -6.74 -11.39 30.03
CA GLU A 294 -5.77 -10.41 29.53
C GLU A 294 -5.33 -10.73 28.09
N GLY A 295 -5.00 -12.00 27.80
CA GLY A 295 -4.66 -12.47 26.45
C GLY A 295 -5.76 -12.22 25.44
N PHE A 296 -7.03 -12.45 25.82
CA PHE A 296 -8.19 -12.12 24.99
C PHE A 296 -8.30 -10.61 24.71
N LEU A 297 -8.14 -9.74 25.72
CA LEU A 297 -8.21 -8.29 25.49
C LEU A 297 -7.01 -7.77 24.66
N LYS A 298 -5.83 -8.40 24.78
CA LYS A 298 -4.67 -8.13 23.91
C LYS A 298 -4.98 -8.50 22.45
N LEU A 299 -5.64 -9.62 22.19
CA LEU A 299 -6.08 -10.01 20.83
C LEU A 299 -7.13 -9.02 20.27
N VAL A 300 -8.10 -8.59 21.08
CA VAL A 300 -9.07 -7.55 20.69
C VAL A 300 -8.36 -6.24 20.33
N SER A 301 -7.45 -5.76 21.18
CA SER A 301 -6.69 -4.53 20.92
C SER A 301 -5.83 -4.63 19.65
N GLY A 302 -5.18 -5.78 19.42
CA GLY A 302 -4.40 -6.05 18.21
C GLY A 302 -5.23 -6.03 16.93
N GLN A 303 -6.45 -6.56 16.95
CA GLN A 303 -7.36 -6.50 15.79
C GLN A 303 -7.83 -5.07 15.49
N ILE A 304 -8.06 -4.25 16.53
CA ILE A 304 -8.40 -2.83 16.38
C ILE A 304 -7.20 -2.06 15.78
N ALA A 305 -5.99 -2.30 16.27
CA ALA A 305 -4.76 -1.72 15.72
C ALA A 305 -4.57 -2.08 14.23
N ALA A 306 -4.80 -3.34 13.86
CA ALA A 306 -4.71 -3.79 12.46
C ALA A 306 -5.73 -3.11 11.54
N SER A 307 -6.97 -2.90 12.00
CA SER A 307 -7.99 -2.16 11.24
C SER A 307 -7.61 -0.69 11.07
N ILE A 308 -7.14 -0.03 12.14
CA ILE A 308 -6.65 1.36 12.09
C ILE A 308 -5.51 1.49 11.07
N ALA A 309 -4.51 0.59 11.11
CA ALA A 309 -3.37 0.61 10.19
C ALA A 309 -3.80 0.42 8.72
N SER A 310 -4.72 -0.51 8.45
CA SER A 310 -5.30 -0.71 7.11
C SER A 310 -6.01 0.55 6.60
N ALA A 311 -6.81 1.18 7.46
CA ALA A 311 -7.51 2.43 7.16
C ALA A 311 -6.56 3.60 6.89
N GLN A 312 -5.46 3.71 7.64
CA GLN A 312 -4.42 4.71 7.43
C GLN A 312 -3.70 4.51 6.09
N ALA A 313 -3.31 3.27 5.76
CA ALA A 313 -2.66 2.95 4.50
C ALA A 313 -3.55 3.31 3.29
N TYR A 314 -4.85 2.98 3.35
CA TYR A 314 -5.82 3.34 2.31
C TYR A 314 -6.00 4.86 2.16
N GLU A 315 -6.06 5.61 3.27
CA GLU A 315 -6.12 7.07 3.22
C GLU A 315 -4.86 7.70 2.62
N GLU A 316 -3.66 7.17 2.92
CA GLU A 316 -2.42 7.64 2.33
C GLU A 316 -2.31 7.32 0.84
N GLU A 317 -2.64 6.09 0.43
CA GLU A 317 -2.68 5.70 -0.99
C GLU A 317 -3.60 6.63 -1.78
N ARG A 318 -4.81 6.91 -1.26
CA ARG A 318 -5.77 7.82 -1.90
C ARG A 318 -5.20 9.24 -2.04
N LYS A 319 -4.57 9.78 -0.98
CA LYS A 319 -3.95 11.13 -1.00
C LYS A 319 -2.78 11.20 -1.99
N ARG A 320 -1.97 10.13 -2.09
CA ARG A 320 -0.86 10.02 -3.07
C ARG A 320 -1.40 9.98 -4.51
N ALA A 321 -2.46 9.22 -4.76
CA ALA A 321 -3.11 9.13 -6.08
C ALA A 321 -3.80 10.45 -6.49
N GLU A 322 -4.46 11.14 -5.55
CA GLU A 322 -5.04 12.47 -5.75
C GLU A 322 -3.95 13.49 -6.13
N ALA A 323 -2.84 13.56 -5.38
CA ALA A 323 -1.72 14.44 -5.68
C ALA A 323 -1.05 14.14 -7.04
N LEU A 324 -0.88 12.87 -7.39
CA LEU A 324 -0.38 12.45 -8.73
C LEU A 324 -1.31 12.94 -9.86
N SER A 325 -2.62 12.87 -9.67
CA SER A 325 -3.61 13.35 -10.65
C SER A 325 -3.59 14.87 -10.81
N GLU A 326 -3.45 15.61 -9.71
CA GLU A 326 -3.29 17.07 -9.75
C GLU A 326 -1.99 17.48 -10.47
N ILE A 327 -0.89 16.78 -10.22
CA ILE A 327 0.40 17.02 -10.89
C ILE A 327 0.32 16.81 -12.40
N ASP A 328 -0.29 15.73 -12.90
CA ASP A 328 -0.44 15.53 -14.36
C ASP A 328 -1.41 16.55 -14.99
N ARG A 329 -2.50 16.87 -14.29
CA ARG A 329 -3.43 17.93 -14.71
C ARG A 329 -2.72 19.27 -14.84
N ALA A 330 -1.89 19.64 -13.88
CA ALA A 330 -1.07 20.85 -13.91
C ALA A 330 0.00 20.79 -15.02
N LYS A 331 0.72 19.67 -15.17
CA LYS A 331 1.74 19.45 -16.22
C LYS A 331 1.18 19.72 -17.61
N THR A 332 -0.04 19.26 -17.90
CA THR A 332 -0.61 19.42 -19.24
C THR A 332 -1.23 20.80 -19.48
N LEU A 333 -1.86 21.41 -18.45
CA LEU A 333 -2.35 22.79 -18.54
C LEU A 333 -1.19 23.77 -18.81
N PHE A 334 -0.05 23.56 -18.13
CA PHE A 334 1.20 24.29 -18.34
C PHE A 334 1.65 24.28 -19.81
N PHE A 335 1.85 23.11 -20.43
CA PHE A 335 2.34 23.03 -21.81
C PHE A 335 1.34 23.53 -22.85
N SER A 336 0.04 23.36 -22.61
CA SER A 336 -1.01 23.91 -23.48
C SER A 336 -1.01 25.44 -23.46
N ASN A 337 -0.93 26.04 -22.27
CA ASN A 337 -0.95 27.50 -22.09
C ASN A 337 0.35 28.16 -22.58
N ILE A 338 1.51 27.57 -22.27
CA ILE A 338 2.82 27.99 -22.80
C ILE A 338 2.75 28.20 -24.32
N SER A 339 2.29 27.17 -25.02
CA SER A 339 2.48 27.12 -26.47
C SER A 339 1.52 28.04 -27.21
N HIS A 340 0.38 28.39 -26.60
CA HIS A 340 -0.46 29.48 -27.08
C HIS A 340 0.24 30.85 -26.93
N GLU A 341 0.78 31.15 -25.75
CA GLU A 341 1.49 32.41 -25.46
C GLU A 341 2.81 32.56 -26.24
N PHE A 342 3.46 31.47 -26.66
CA PHE A 342 4.58 31.50 -27.63
C PHE A 342 4.12 31.64 -29.09
N ARG A 343 3.02 30.98 -29.49
CA ARG A 343 2.52 31.03 -30.88
C ARG A 343 2.02 32.42 -31.26
N THR A 344 1.27 33.11 -30.39
CA THR A 344 0.73 34.45 -30.69
C THR A 344 1.80 35.48 -31.13
N PRO A 345 2.88 35.75 -30.37
CA PRO A 345 3.91 36.71 -30.79
C PRO A 345 4.68 36.24 -32.03
N LEU A 346 4.88 34.93 -32.24
CA LEU A 346 5.53 34.42 -33.45
C LEU A 346 4.69 34.67 -34.71
N THR A 347 3.37 34.40 -34.66
CA THR A 347 2.46 34.72 -35.77
C THR A 347 2.39 36.22 -36.05
N LEU A 348 2.35 37.06 -35.00
CA LEU A 348 2.36 38.52 -35.14
C LEU A 348 3.71 39.09 -35.63
N LEU A 349 4.80 38.33 -35.50
CA LEU A 349 6.14 38.69 -35.98
C LEU A 349 6.38 38.23 -37.42
N LEU A 350 5.78 37.11 -37.87
CA LEU A 350 5.90 36.61 -39.24
C LEU A 350 5.27 37.53 -40.28
N GLY A 351 4.04 38.03 -40.06
CA GLY A 351 3.35 38.89 -41.02
C GLY A 351 4.14 40.14 -41.47
N PRO A 352 4.69 40.95 -40.55
CA PRO A 352 5.59 42.07 -40.90
C PRO A 352 6.85 41.67 -41.66
N ILE A 353 7.40 40.47 -41.39
CA ILE A 353 8.55 39.93 -42.13
C ILE A 353 8.14 39.60 -43.57
N GLU A 354 7.01 38.93 -43.77
CA GLU A 354 6.48 38.61 -45.10
C GLU A 354 6.16 39.88 -45.90
N GLU A 355 5.59 40.91 -45.28
CA GLU A 355 5.37 42.22 -45.89
C GLU A 355 6.70 42.87 -46.35
N MET A 356 7.74 42.84 -45.51
CA MET A 356 9.07 43.34 -45.88
C MET A 356 9.76 42.49 -46.96
N ARG A 357 9.57 41.17 -46.94
CA ARG A 357 10.21 40.21 -47.87
C ARG A 357 9.66 40.34 -49.29
N ASN A 358 8.37 40.63 -49.38
CA ASN A 358 7.63 40.80 -50.63
C ASN A 358 7.71 42.24 -51.18
N ASN A 359 8.30 43.19 -50.46
CA ASN A 359 8.50 44.57 -50.91
C ASN A 359 9.55 44.63 -52.05
N PRO A 360 9.24 45.17 -53.24
CA PRO A 360 10.21 45.31 -54.33
C PRO A 360 11.35 46.31 -54.04
N ASP A 361 11.11 47.33 -53.23
CA ASP A 361 12.02 48.47 -53.04
C ASP A 361 13.11 48.22 -51.98
N ILE A 362 13.15 47.02 -51.38
CA ILE A 362 14.11 46.66 -50.33
C ILE A 362 15.51 46.36 -50.92
N THR A 363 16.55 46.98 -50.36
CA THR A 363 17.93 46.76 -50.81
C THR A 363 18.38 45.31 -50.60
N THR A 364 19.27 44.80 -51.47
CA THR A 364 19.70 43.39 -51.46
C THR A 364 20.22 42.94 -50.09
N LEU A 365 21.03 43.77 -49.43
CA LEU A 365 21.57 43.52 -48.09
C LEU A 365 20.47 43.46 -47.00
N ASN A 366 19.38 44.21 -47.16
CA ASN A 366 18.25 44.15 -46.24
C ASN A 366 17.33 42.97 -46.57
N LYS A 367 17.21 42.57 -47.85
CA LYS A 367 16.49 41.36 -48.25
C LYS A 367 17.11 40.10 -47.62
N GLU A 368 18.43 39.96 -47.66
CA GLU A 368 19.15 38.85 -47.00
C GLU A 368 18.84 38.80 -45.49
N ARG A 369 18.84 39.94 -44.81
CA ARG A 369 18.53 40.04 -43.37
C ARG A 369 17.08 39.71 -43.04
N VAL A 370 16.14 40.14 -43.88
CA VAL A 370 14.71 39.79 -43.75
C VAL A 370 14.51 38.28 -43.97
N GLU A 371 15.19 37.66 -44.93
CA GLU A 371 15.17 36.19 -45.10
C GLU A 371 15.83 35.42 -43.94
N ILE A 372 16.82 36.01 -43.26
CA ILE A 372 17.41 35.42 -42.04
C ILE A 372 16.44 35.57 -40.85
N ALA A 373 15.78 36.72 -40.70
CA ALA A 373 14.74 36.91 -39.68
C ALA A 373 13.57 35.93 -39.91
N HIS A 374 13.11 35.78 -41.15
CA HIS A 374 12.06 34.85 -41.55
C HIS A 374 12.39 33.40 -41.15
N ARG A 375 13.61 32.93 -41.48
CA ARG A 375 14.07 31.59 -41.12
C ARG A 375 14.15 31.38 -39.60
N ASN A 376 14.62 32.36 -38.83
CA ASN A 376 14.63 32.26 -37.36
C ASN A 376 13.22 32.20 -36.77
N ALA A 377 12.28 32.99 -37.30
CA ALA A 377 10.87 32.98 -36.87
C ALA A 377 10.17 31.64 -37.16
N LEU A 378 10.37 31.08 -38.35
CA LEU A 378 9.84 29.75 -38.71
C LEU A 378 10.50 28.63 -37.89
N ARG A 379 11.82 28.70 -37.62
CA ARG A 379 12.53 27.74 -36.75
C ARG A 379 11.98 27.74 -35.32
N LEU A 380 11.70 28.91 -34.76
CA LEU A 380 11.01 29.05 -33.47
C LEU A 380 9.61 28.42 -33.49
N LEU A 381 8.81 28.71 -34.52
CA LEU A 381 7.47 28.14 -34.64
C LEU A 381 7.48 26.62 -34.78
N LYS A 382 8.43 26.05 -35.53
CA LYS A 382 8.66 24.59 -35.62
C LYS A 382 9.00 24.03 -34.24
N LEU A 383 9.99 24.60 -33.54
CA LEU A 383 10.44 24.13 -32.22
C LEU A 383 9.30 24.12 -31.19
N VAL A 384 8.51 25.20 -31.10
CA VAL A 384 7.35 25.30 -30.20
C VAL A 384 6.29 24.24 -30.52
N ASN A 385 6.03 23.96 -31.80
CA ASN A 385 5.08 22.92 -32.19
C ASN A 385 5.63 21.49 -31.94
N THR A 386 6.94 21.25 -32.09
CA THR A 386 7.56 19.95 -31.75
C THR A 386 7.52 19.69 -30.24
N LEU A 387 7.77 20.71 -29.41
CA LEU A 387 7.66 20.61 -27.94
C LEU A 387 6.19 20.35 -27.50
N LEU A 388 5.21 20.89 -28.24
CA LEU A 388 3.78 20.60 -28.03
C LEU A 388 3.42 19.13 -28.29
N ASP A 389 3.76 18.63 -29.48
CA ASP A 389 3.44 17.25 -29.86
C ASP A 389 4.09 16.27 -28.87
N PHE A 390 5.35 16.52 -28.51
CA PHE A 390 6.07 15.76 -27.49
C PHE A 390 5.35 15.78 -26.12
N SER A 391 4.96 16.96 -25.61
CA SER A 391 4.25 17.06 -24.32
C SER A 391 2.91 16.31 -24.31
N ARG A 392 2.21 16.26 -25.45
CA ARG A 392 0.89 15.59 -25.55
C ARG A 392 1.05 14.07 -25.53
N ILE A 393 2.13 13.55 -26.13
CA ILE A 393 2.51 12.14 -26.10
C ILE A 393 2.91 11.74 -24.68
N GLU A 394 3.80 12.49 -24.02
CA GLU A 394 4.25 12.21 -22.64
C GLU A 394 3.12 12.21 -21.60
N ALA A 395 2.02 12.93 -21.86
CA ALA A 395 0.84 12.98 -20.99
C ALA A 395 -0.19 11.88 -21.28
N GLY A 396 0.09 10.94 -22.21
CA GLY A 396 -0.82 9.88 -22.62
C GLY A 396 -2.09 10.36 -23.33
N ARG A 397 -2.16 11.63 -23.75
CA ARG A 397 -3.38 12.26 -24.32
C ARG A 397 -3.43 12.20 -25.84
N VAL A 398 -2.40 11.62 -26.46
CA VAL A 398 -2.38 11.23 -27.86
C VAL A 398 -2.78 9.76 -27.94
N GLN A 399 -4.06 9.53 -28.21
CA GLN A 399 -4.55 8.22 -28.63
C GLN A 399 -4.29 8.09 -30.14
N ALA A 400 -3.52 7.08 -30.54
CA ALA A 400 -3.31 6.76 -31.94
C ALA A 400 -4.63 6.28 -32.58
N ARG A 401 -4.93 6.82 -33.76
CA ARG A 401 -6.10 6.46 -34.56
C ARG A 401 -5.68 5.49 -35.64
N TYR A 402 -5.47 4.24 -35.23
CA TYR A 402 -5.11 3.19 -36.16
C TYR A 402 -6.24 2.99 -37.18
N GLU A 403 -5.93 3.20 -38.46
CA GLU A 403 -6.79 2.80 -39.57
C GLU A 403 -6.07 1.76 -40.43
N PRO A 404 -6.75 0.67 -40.85
CA PRO A 404 -6.19 -0.33 -41.76
C PRO A 404 -5.71 0.34 -43.04
N THR A 405 -4.41 0.55 -43.10
CA THR A 405 -3.74 1.27 -44.15
C THR A 405 -3.10 0.25 -45.06
N ASP A 406 -3.34 0.43 -46.36
CA ASP A 406 -2.44 -0.11 -47.35
C ASP A 406 -1.08 0.56 -47.14
N LEU A 407 -0.28 -0.03 -46.25
CA LEU A 407 1.11 0.31 -46.06
C LEU A 407 1.91 -0.15 -47.29
N ALA A 408 1.31 -0.70 -48.37
CA ALA A 408 1.89 -0.66 -49.72
C ALA A 408 1.70 0.65 -50.48
N HIS A 409 0.88 1.55 -49.94
CA HIS A 409 0.46 2.78 -50.60
C HIS A 409 0.68 4.05 -49.76
N TYR A 410 1.39 4.02 -48.62
CA TYR A 410 1.45 5.19 -47.72
C TYR A 410 2.82 5.82 -47.37
N THR A 411 3.86 5.11 -46.90
CA THR A 411 5.26 5.64 -46.91
C THR A 411 5.65 6.08 -48.32
N ALA A 412 4.99 5.48 -49.32
CA ALA A 412 4.74 5.99 -50.66
C ALA A 412 4.50 7.51 -50.69
N GLU A 413 3.30 7.98 -50.35
CA GLU A 413 2.87 9.38 -50.39
C GLU A 413 3.68 10.30 -49.46
N LEU A 414 4.50 9.71 -48.59
CA LEU A 414 5.36 10.43 -47.66
C LEU A 414 6.77 10.61 -48.25
N ALA A 415 7.50 9.52 -48.47
CA ALA A 415 8.80 9.49 -49.13
C ALA A 415 8.74 10.01 -50.56
N SER A 416 7.57 9.91 -51.21
CA SER A 416 7.30 10.54 -52.50
C SER A 416 7.55 12.01 -52.45
N ASN A 417 7.07 12.72 -51.44
CA ASN A 417 7.20 14.16 -51.37
C ASN A 417 8.67 14.59 -51.19
N PHE A 418 9.58 13.60 -51.11
CA PHE A 418 11.01 13.77 -51.22
C PHE A 418 11.74 13.06 -52.40
N ARG A 419 11.08 12.46 -53.41
CA ARG A 419 11.81 11.74 -54.49
C ARG A 419 12.68 12.65 -55.34
N SER A 420 12.08 13.57 -56.09
CA SER A 420 12.91 14.53 -56.79
C SER A 420 13.55 15.52 -55.82
N ALA A 421 13.23 15.40 -54.51
CA ALA A 421 13.88 15.95 -53.31
C ALA A 421 15.06 15.16 -52.77
N ILE A 422 15.51 14.18 -53.53
CA ILE A 422 16.83 13.61 -53.42
C ILE A 422 17.53 13.80 -54.79
N GLU A 423 16.80 13.79 -55.91
CA GLU A 423 17.35 13.81 -57.27
C GLU A 423 17.84 15.19 -57.80
N THR A 424 17.15 16.31 -57.57
CA THR A 424 17.52 17.64 -58.18
C THR A 424 18.84 18.24 -57.65
N ALA A 425 19.39 17.69 -56.57
CA ALA A 425 20.67 18.05 -55.95
C ALA A 425 21.67 16.88 -55.99
N GLY A 426 21.46 15.93 -56.91
CA GLY A 426 22.47 14.94 -57.32
C GLY A 426 22.50 13.63 -56.54
N LEU A 427 21.55 13.37 -55.63
CA LEU A 427 21.42 12.07 -54.97
C LEU A 427 20.45 11.16 -55.73
N LYS A 428 20.29 9.91 -55.30
CA LYS A 428 19.27 8.97 -55.81
C LYS A 428 18.40 8.47 -54.67
N LEU A 429 17.06 8.57 -54.79
CA LEU A 429 16.13 7.87 -53.89
C LEU A 429 15.79 6.50 -54.47
N GLN A 430 16.33 5.44 -53.86
CA GLN A 430 15.95 4.06 -54.15
C GLN A 430 14.86 3.62 -53.18
N LEU A 431 13.89 2.86 -53.67
CA LEU A 431 12.80 2.33 -52.87
C LEU A 431 12.66 0.82 -53.14
N GLN A 432 12.81 0.01 -52.11
CA GLN A 432 12.67 -1.45 -52.15
C GLN A 432 11.45 -1.83 -51.32
N LEU A 433 10.30 -1.64 -51.94
CA LEU A 433 9.02 -1.61 -51.24
C LEU A 433 8.01 -2.54 -51.98
N PRO A 434 8.09 -3.87 -51.76
CA PRO A 434 7.32 -4.88 -52.48
C PRO A 434 6.00 -5.25 -51.76
N PRO A 435 4.82 -5.25 -52.40
CA PRO A 435 3.54 -5.44 -51.71
C PRO A 435 3.48 -6.79 -50.96
N LEU A 436 3.02 -6.72 -49.71
CA LEU A 436 2.88 -7.81 -48.73
C LEU A 436 1.38 -8.04 -48.43
N SER A 437 1.00 -8.94 -47.53
CA SER A 437 -0.22 -9.73 -47.80
C SER A 437 -1.60 -9.16 -47.40
N VAL A 438 -1.72 -8.26 -46.41
CA VAL A 438 -3.00 -7.62 -45.95
C VAL A 438 -2.75 -6.13 -45.53
N PRO A 439 -3.65 -5.30 -44.94
CA PRO A 439 -3.30 -3.95 -44.43
C PRO A 439 -2.68 -3.88 -43.00
N ILE A 440 -1.83 -2.87 -42.69
CA ILE A 440 -1.39 -2.56 -41.31
C ILE A 440 -2.29 -1.49 -40.68
N ALA A 441 -2.72 -1.69 -39.44
CA ALA A 441 -3.37 -0.65 -38.65
C ALA A 441 -2.34 0.39 -38.15
N ILE A 442 -2.30 1.58 -38.75
CA ILE A 442 -1.43 2.71 -38.34
C ILE A 442 -2.21 4.01 -38.20
N ASP A 443 -1.71 4.93 -37.37
CA ASP A 443 -2.12 6.34 -37.40
C ASP A 443 -1.31 7.07 -38.49
N LYS A 444 -2.00 7.50 -39.55
CA LYS A 444 -1.35 8.14 -40.71
C LYS A 444 -0.63 9.45 -40.36
N ASP A 445 -1.19 10.30 -39.49
CA ASP A 445 -0.57 11.58 -39.09
C ASP A 445 0.72 11.36 -38.29
N MET A 446 0.83 10.25 -37.55
CA MET A 446 2.06 9.85 -36.87
C MET A 446 3.08 9.23 -37.81
N TRP A 447 2.64 8.35 -38.70
CA TRP A 447 3.50 7.70 -39.70
C TRP A 447 4.10 8.73 -40.67
N GLU A 448 3.32 9.74 -41.08
CA GLU A 448 3.79 10.94 -41.77
C GLU A 448 5.01 11.55 -41.07
N LYS A 449 4.90 11.83 -39.77
CA LYS A 449 5.97 12.44 -38.97
C LYS A 449 7.18 11.52 -38.80
N ILE A 450 6.99 10.20 -38.70
CA ILE A 450 8.08 9.21 -38.64
C ILE A 450 8.92 9.29 -39.93
N VAL A 451 8.28 9.08 -41.07
CA VAL A 451 8.94 9.02 -42.39
C VAL A 451 9.60 10.37 -42.74
N PHE A 452 8.92 11.48 -42.45
CA PHE A 452 9.45 12.82 -42.72
C PHE A 452 10.69 13.17 -41.90
N ASN A 453 10.77 12.78 -40.63
CA ASN A 453 11.95 13.06 -39.82
C ASN A 453 13.15 12.19 -40.24
N LEU A 454 12.94 10.91 -40.56
CA LEU A 454 14.01 10.02 -41.02
C LEU A 454 14.59 10.47 -42.37
N LEU A 455 13.73 10.77 -43.36
CA LEU A 455 14.19 11.21 -44.69
C LEU A 455 14.80 12.62 -44.68
N SER A 456 14.31 13.51 -43.81
CA SER A 456 14.93 14.84 -43.64
C SER A 456 16.33 14.76 -43.04
N ASN A 457 16.57 13.84 -42.10
CA ASN A 457 17.92 13.57 -41.60
C ASN A 457 18.81 12.93 -42.68
N ALA A 458 18.36 11.83 -43.31
CA ALA A 458 19.10 11.15 -44.38
C ALA A 458 19.54 12.14 -45.47
N PHE A 459 18.62 12.99 -45.96
CA PHE A 459 18.95 14.01 -46.94
C PHE A 459 19.98 15.04 -46.45
N LYS A 460 19.80 15.55 -45.23
CA LYS A 460 20.62 16.63 -44.65
C LYS A 460 22.08 16.24 -44.44
N PHE A 461 22.36 14.96 -44.20
CA PHE A 461 23.71 14.44 -43.94
C PHE A 461 24.34 13.71 -45.15
N THR A 462 23.60 13.48 -46.24
CA THR A 462 24.14 12.97 -47.51
C THR A 462 24.40 14.10 -48.52
N PHE A 463 25.62 14.19 -49.04
CA PHE A 463 26.03 15.20 -50.02
C PHE A 463 26.07 14.67 -51.46
N GLU A 464 26.60 13.45 -51.63
CA GLU A 464 26.69 12.70 -52.89
C GLU A 464 26.28 11.24 -52.60
N GLY A 465 25.80 10.51 -53.61
CA GLY A 465 25.41 9.10 -53.48
C GLY A 465 23.89 8.87 -53.48
N SER A 466 23.37 8.13 -52.50
CA SER A 466 21.98 7.68 -52.48
C SER A 466 21.37 7.57 -51.09
N ILE A 467 20.04 7.58 -51.08
CA ILE A 467 19.20 7.25 -49.92
C ILE A 467 18.31 6.09 -50.37
N GLU A 468 18.18 5.08 -49.53
CA GLU A 468 17.44 3.85 -49.80
C GLU A 468 16.36 3.71 -48.72
N VAL A 469 15.09 3.57 -49.12
CA VAL A 469 14.01 3.16 -48.20
C VAL A 469 13.63 1.74 -48.54
N ILE A 470 13.69 0.86 -47.56
CA ILE A 470 13.41 -0.57 -47.67
C ILE A 470 12.38 -0.88 -46.61
N LEU A 471 11.32 -1.61 -46.92
CA LEU A 471 10.32 -2.05 -45.95
C LEU A 471 10.08 -3.53 -46.21
N THR A 472 10.45 -4.36 -45.24
CA THR A 472 10.49 -5.82 -45.38
C THR A 472 9.48 -6.51 -44.48
N GLU A 473 8.95 -7.63 -44.94
CA GLU A 473 8.13 -8.53 -44.12
C GLU A 473 9.02 -9.48 -43.32
N GLN A 474 8.80 -9.56 -42.02
CA GLN A 474 9.14 -10.74 -41.21
C GLN A 474 7.84 -11.45 -40.81
N ALA A 475 7.84 -12.51 -40.00
CA ALA A 475 6.59 -13.22 -39.67
C ALA A 475 5.57 -12.34 -38.91
N GLU A 476 6.00 -11.69 -37.82
CA GLU A 476 5.12 -10.94 -36.90
C GLU A 476 5.25 -9.41 -37.00
N GLU A 477 6.22 -8.91 -37.79
CA GLU A 477 6.56 -7.50 -37.88
C GLU A 477 6.84 -7.04 -39.32
N VAL A 478 6.73 -5.73 -39.55
CA VAL A 478 7.14 -5.04 -40.79
C VAL A 478 8.26 -4.05 -40.45
N GLU A 479 9.36 -4.10 -41.19
CA GLU A 479 10.61 -3.39 -40.86
C GLU A 479 11.02 -2.34 -41.90
N LEU A 480 10.86 -1.05 -41.57
CA LEU A 480 11.19 0.12 -42.38
C LEU A 480 12.64 0.56 -42.10
N GLN A 481 13.54 0.26 -43.03
CA GLN A 481 14.89 0.80 -43.06
C GLN A 481 14.92 2.08 -43.90
N VAL A 482 15.43 3.17 -43.33
CA VAL A 482 15.84 4.39 -44.06
C VAL A 482 17.35 4.49 -43.97
N ARG A 483 18.01 4.25 -45.10
CA ARG A 483 19.47 4.19 -45.25
C ARG A 483 20.00 5.34 -46.08
N ASP A 484 21.15 5.87 -45.70
CA ASP A 484 21.84 6.97 -46.37
C ASP A 484 23.32 6.61 -46.62
N THR A 485 23.91 7.15 -47.70
CA THR A 485 25.35 7.06 -47.98
C THR A 485 26.07 8.36 -47.60
N GLY A 486 25.62 9.00 -46.51
CA GLY A 486 26.13 10.28 -46.04
C GLY A 486 27.38 10.15 -45.18
N ILE A 487 27.60 11.15 -44.32
CA ILE A 487 28.78 11.21 -43.45
C ILE A 487 28.83 10.12 -42.36
N GLY A 488 27.73 9.41 -42.10
CA GLY A 488 27.62 8.49 -40.97
C GLY A 488 27.64 9.18 -39.60
N ILE A 489 27.68 8.36 -38.56
CA ILE A 489 27.67 8.75 -37.14
C ILE A 489 28.79 7.96 -36.45
N ALA A 490 29.62 8.64 -35.66
CA ALA A 490 30.72 7.97 -34.95
C ALA A 490 30.17 7.09 -33.80
N HIS A 491 30.82 5.95 -33.56
CA HIS A 491 30.39 4.95 -32.56
C HIS A 491 30.21 5.54 -31.14
N LYS A 492 30.94 6.60 -30.78
CA LYS A 492 30.78 7.29 -29.49
C LYS A 492 29.44 8.00 -29.33
N ASP A 493 28.80 8.39 -30.44
CA ASP A 493 27.58 9.20 -30.46
C ASP A 493 26.31 8.34 -30.66
N LEU A 494 26.46 7.12 -31.20
CA LEU A 494 25.37 6.18 -31.50
C LEU A 494 24.40 5.91 -30.32
N PRO A 495 24.85 5.70 -29.06
CA PRO A 495 23.93 5.47 -27.95
C PRO A 495 22.96 6.64 -27.71
N TYR A 496 23.39 7.85 -28.06
CA TYR A 496 22.76 9.11 -27.67
C TYR A 496 21.92 9.73 -28.81
N VAL A 497 21.85 9.15 -30.02
CA VAL A 497 21.14 9.80 -31.16
C VAL A 497 19.63 9.90 -31.00
N PHE A 498 19.04 9.08 -30.13
CA PHE A 498 17.63 9.16 -29.75
C PHE A 498 17.39 9.98 -28.47
N GLU A 499 18.45 10.44 -27.79
CA GLU A 499 18.32 11.31 -26.63
C GLU A 499 17.90 12.73 -27.03
N ARG A 500 17.14 13.36 -26.13
CA ARG A 500 16.50 14.65 -26.37
C ARG A 500 17.57 15.73 -26.49
N PHE A 501 17.52 16.51 -27.58
CA PHE A 501 18.47 17.60 -27.88
C PHE A 501 19.92 17.17 -28.15
N HIS A 502 20.24 15.87 -28.19
CA HIS A 502 21.60 15.42 -28.49
C HIS A 502 22.03 15.78 -29.93
N ARG A 503 23.31 16.09 -30.11
CA ARG A 503 23.88 16.57 -31.38
C ARG A 503 25.32 16.10 -31.57
N VAL A 504 25.61 15.52 -32.74
CA VAL A 504 26.97 15.16 -33.15
C VAL A 504 27.78 16.43 -33.47
N GLU A 505 28.71 16.81 -32.59
CA GLU A 505 29.60 17.95 -32.82
C GLU A 505 30.65 17.66 -33.91
N GLY A 506 31.01 18.68 -34.69
CA GLY A 506 32.06 18.62 -35.72
C GLY A 506 31.67 17.96 -37.05
N ALA A 507 30.49 17.33 -37.13
CA ALA A 507 29.97 16.69 -38.35
C ALA A 507 29.80 17.67 -39.53
N LYS A 508 30.25 17.29 -40.74
CA LYS A 508 29.90 18.00 -41.98
C LYS A 508 28.43 17.77 -42.30
N SER A 509 27.64 18.83 -42.39
CA SER A 509 26.20 18.78 -42.64
C SER A 509 25.79 19.90 -43.59
N ARG A 510 24.67 19.73 -44.32
CA ARG A 510 24.11 20.79 -45.18
C ARG A 510 23.70 22.05 -44.40
N SER A 511 23.64 21.99 -43.06
CA SER A 511 23.58 23.16 -42.16
C SER A 511 24.28 22.94 -40.82
N ILE A 512 24.61 24.03 -40.12
CA ILE A 512 25.12 24.03 -38.73
C ILE A 512 23.96 23.82 -37.70
N GLU A 513 22.72 23.68 -38.15
CA GLU A 513 21.53 23.90 -37.32
C GLU A 513 20.59 22.68 -37.26
N GLY A 514 20.23 22.27 -36.05
CA GLY A 514 19.21 21.25 -35.77
C GLY A 514 18.94 21.20 -34.27
N SER A 515 17.71 20.87 -33.87
CA SER A 515 17.28 20.94 -32.46
C SER A 515 17.54 19.67 -31.65
N GLY A 516 17.95 18.57 -32.27
CA GLY A 516 18.12 17.26 -31.60
C GLY A 516 16.83 16.62 -31.07
N ILE A 517 15.64 17.17 -31.37
CA ILE A 517 14.36 16.61 -30.90
C ILE A 517 13.81 15.54 -31.88
N GLY A 518 14.07 15.67 -33.18
CA GLY A 518 13.40 14.90 -34.24
C GLY A 518 13.43 13.39 -34.07
N LEU A 519 14.61 12.79 -33.84
CA LEU A 519 14.75 11.34 -33.64
C LEU A 519 14.10 10.86 -32.34
N SER A 520 14.14 11.66 -31.26
CA SER A 520 13.44 11.34 -30.01
C SER A 520 11.91 11.32 -30.20
N LEU A 521 11.35 12.23 -31.01
CA LEU A 521 9.93 12.22 -31.38
C LEU A 521 9.58 10.99 -32.24
N VAL A 522 10.43 10.61 -33.20
CA VAL A 522 10.25 9.37 -33.98
C VAL A 522 10.19 8.16 -33.05
N GLN A 523 11.09 8.06 -32.07
CA GLN A 523 11.09 6.94 -31.12
C GLN A 523 9.76 6.86 -30.33
N GLU A 524 9.21 7.96 -29.83
CA GLU A 524 7.93 7.93 -29.12
C GLU A 524 6.73 7.65 -30.03
N LEU A 525 6.71 8.16 -31.27
CA LEU A 525 5.66 7.83 -32.25
C LEU A 525 5.68 6.36 -32.65
N VAL A 526 6.88 5.75 -32.74
CA VAL A 526 7.06 4.32 -33.00
C VAL A 526 6.63 3.47 -31.80
N LYS A 527 6.92 3.90 -30.56
CA LYS A 527 6.38 3.26 -29.34
C LYS A 527 4.85 3.32 -29.28
N LEU A 528 4.23 4.42 -29.72
CA LEU A 528 2.76 4.52 -29.87
C LEU A 528 2.18 3.60 -30.96
N HIS A 529 3.02 3.06 -31.85
CA HIS A 529 2.65 1.98 -32.78
C HIS A 529 3.07 0.59 -32.26
N HIS A 530 3.38 0.48 -30.97
CA HIS A 530 3.89 -0.74 -30.32
C HIS A 530 5.17 -1.30 -30.96
N GLY A 531 5.89 -0.45 -31.71
CA GLY A 531 7.10 -0.80 -32.45
C GLY A 531 8.40 -0.44 -31.73
N THR A 532 9.52 -0.69 -32.41
CA THR A 532 10.87 -0.32 -31.97
C THR A 532 11.62 0.43 -33.08
N ILE A 533 12.61 1.24 -32.69
CA ILE A 533 13.54 1.88 -33.64
C ILE A 533 14.99 1.66 -33.21
N THR A 534 15.84 1.27 -34.15
CA THR A 534 17.29 1.10 -33.98
C THR A 534 18.07 1.91 -35.02
N VAL A 535 19.38 1.97 -34.86
CA VAL A 535 20.30 2.68 -35.77
C VAL A 535 21.60 1.89 -35.91
N GLU A 536 22.08 1.78 -37.15
CA GLU A 536 23.43 1.32 -37.48
C GLU A 536 24.13 2.42 -38.28
N SER A 537 25.41 2.69 -38.02
CA SER A 537 26.15 3.71 -38.77
C SER A 537 27.64 3.43 -38.80
N ILE A 538 28.28 3.85 -39.88
CA ILE A 538 29.73 3.79 -40.06
C ILE A 538 30.21 5.16 -40.51
N ASP A 539 31.08 5.77 -39.69
CA ASP A 539 31.69 7.08 -39.94
C ASP A 539 32.35 7.13 -41.35
N GLY A 540 32.01 8.17 -42.11
CA GLY A 540 32.41 8.37 -43.51
C GLY A 540 31.74 7.47 -44.55
N HIS A 541 30.80 6.58 -44.16
CA HIS A 541 30.19 5.59 -45.07
C HIS A 541 28.66 5.63 -45.12
N GLY A 542 27.98 6.10 -44.07
CA GLY A 542 26.52 6.29 -44.05
C GLY A 542 25.82 5.71 -42.82
N THR A 543 24.50 5.90 -42.75
CA THR A 543 23.63 5.48 -41.63
C THR A 543 22.43 4.68 -42.12
N THR A 544 21.96 3.72 -41.32
CA THR A 544 20.67 3.05 -41.47
C THR A 544 19.86 3.26 -40.19
N PHE A 545 18.66 3.83 -40.30
CA PHE A 545 17.65 3.81 -39.23
C PHE A 545 16.62 2.74 -39.54
N THR A 546 16.27 1.91 -38.56
CA THR A 546 15.38 0.75 -38.76
C THR A 546 14.21 0.83 -37.79
N VAL A 547 12.99 0.98 -38.29
CA VAL A 547 11.73 0.98 -37.53
C VAL A 547 11.00 -0.34 -37.74
N LYS A 548 10.68 -1.04 -36.67
CA LYS A 548 9.89 -2.29 -36.69
C LYS A 548 8.51 -2.02 -36.10
N LEU A 549 7.43 -2.32 -36.83
CA LEU A 549 6.06 -2.32 -36.30
C LEU A 549 5.49 -3.75 -36.21
N PRO A 550 4.77 -4.11 -35.14
CA PRO A 550 4.01 -5.35 -35.09
C PRO A 550 2.84 -5.34 -36.07
N LYS A 551 2.51 -6.50 -36.62
CA LYS A 551 1.40 -6.70 -37.54
C LYS A 551 0.07 -6.85 -36.79
N TRP A 552 -0.49 -5.74 -36.30
CA TRP A 552 -1.67 -5.78 -35.44
C TRP A 552 -2.99 -5.52 -36.19
N HIS A 553 -3.89 -6.51 -36.19
CA HIS A 553 -5.32 -6.31 -36.45
C HIS A 553 -6.02 -5.72 -35.23
N HIS A 554 -6.53 -4.50 -35.35
CA HIS A 554 -7.56 -3.99 -34.43
C HIS A 554 -8.94 -4.34 -34.99
N ASP A 555 -9.62 -5.30 -34.36
CA ASP A 555 -11.00 -5.63 -34.71
C ASP A 555 -11.98 -4.60 -34.10
N GLN A 556 -13.08 -4.36 -34.80
CA GLN A 556 -14.27 -3.55 -34.48
C GLN A 556 -14.20 -2.00 -34.36
N ASP A 557 -14.86 -1.40 -35.37
CA ASP A 557 -15.88 -0.33 -35.31
C ASP A 557 -15.48 1.15 -35.12
N SER A 558 -15.43 1.88 -36.24
CA SER A 558 -16.31 3.05 -36.42
C SER A 558 -16.56 3.38 -37.90
N SER A 559 -17.77 3.84 -38.23
CA SER A 559 -18.21 4.09 -39.62
C SER A 559 -18.46 5.58 -39.94
N ARG A 560 -17.85 6.07 -41.03
CA ARG A 560 -17.96 7.45 -41.61
C ARG A 560 -17.22 8.52 -40.78
N SER A 561 -16.62 9.56 -41.38
CA SER A 561 -17.00 10.23 -42.63
C SER A 561 -15.84 10.92 -43.39
N LEU A 562 -15.76 10.64 -44.70
CA LEU A 562 -15.37 11.52 -45.82
C LEU A 562 -14.31 12.63 -45.60
N LEU A 563 -13.18 12.47 -46.31
CA LEU A 563 -12.45 13.52 -47.04
C LEU A 563 -12.16 14.84 -46.30
N HIS A 564 -11.07 14.86 -45.54
CA HIS A 564 -10.26 16.09 -45.39
C HIS A 564 -8.84 15.84 -45.92
N SER A 565 -8.40 16.71 -46.83
CA SER A 565 -7.08 16.58 -47.48
C SER A 565 -5.96 17.02 -46.55
N THR A 566 -4.92 16.19 -46.42
CA THR A 566 -3.71 16.38 -45.61
C THR A 566 -2.71 17.39 -46.18
N ALA A 567 -3.15 18.31 -47.05
CA ALA A 567 -2.31 19.34 -47.70
C ALA A 567 -1.66 20.38 -46.74
N LEU A 568 -1.86 20.25 -45.43
CA LEU A 568 -1.41 21.18 -44.38
C LEU A 568 -0.43 20.57 -43.35
N GLY A 569 -0.27 19.23 -43.31
CA GLY A 569 0.63 18.56 -42.38
C GLY A 569 2.09 18.63 -42.84
N ALA A 570 2.31 18.22 -44.08
CA ALA A 570 3.65 18.12 -44.68
C ALA A 570 4.36 19.47 -44.94
N THR A 571 3.62 20.57 -44.99
CA THR A 571 4.12 21.88 -45.44
C THR A 571 5.42 22.36 -44.74
N PRO A 572 5.67 22.17 -43.43
CA PRO A 572 6.91 22.62 -42.80
C PRO A 572 8.14 21.76 -43.12
N TYR A 573 7.99 20.44 -43.18
CA TYR A 573 9.10 19.52 -43.51
C TYR A 573 9.38 19.56 -45.02
N LEU A 574 8.33 19.67 -45.84
CA LEU A 574 8.47 19.94 -47.26
C LEU A 574 8.98 21.35 -47.55
N GLN A 575 8.65 22.39 -46.79
CA GLN A 575 9.34 23.69 -46.97
C GLN A 575 10.82 23.60 -46.61
N GLU A 576 11.22 22.75 -45.65
CA GLU A 576 12.63 22.53 -45.32
C GLU A 576 13.35 21.69 -46.40
N MET A 577 12.72 20.66 -46.97
CA MET A 577 13.34 19.84 -48.03
C MET A 577 13.16 20.40 -49.45
N MET A 578 12.06 21.07 -49.79
CA MET A 578 11.84 21.84 -51.04
C MET A 578 12.54 23.20 -51.05
N GLN A 579 13.03 23.70 -49.91
CA GLN A 579 14.14 24.67 -49.90
C GLN A 579 15.39 24.12 -50.59
N TRP A 580 15.46 22.79 -50.73
CA TRP A 580 16.56 22.07 -51.34
C TRP A 580 16.11 21.36 -52.66
N LEU A 581 14.87 20.80 -52.80
CA LEU A 581 14.62 19.52 -53.52
C LEU A 581 13.06 18.99 -53.55
N PRO A 582 12.42 18.42 -54.66
CA PRO A 582 10.94 17.94 -54.84
C PRO A 582 10.34 16.40 -54.85
N GLU A 583 9.40 15.89 -55.71
CA GLU A 583 8.43 14.72 -55.43
C GLU A 583 8.47 13.32 -56.23
N ASN A 584 7.62 12.26 -55.86
CA ASN A 584 7.26 10.92 -56.50
C ASN A 584 7.33 9.47 -55.76
N THR A 585 6.23 8.72 -55.39
CA THR A 585 5.91 7.24 -54.98
C THR A 585 6.96 6.16 -54.47
N LEU A 586 6.77 4.99 -53.75
CA LEU A 586 5.68 3.96 -53.35
C LEU A 586 5.98 3.09 -52.00
N ASP A 587 5.33 1.93 -51.58
CA ASP A 587 5.47 1.20 -50.21
C ASP A 587 5.13 -0.39 -50.00
N PRO A 588 5.15 -1.10 -48.78
CA PRO A 588 4.52 -2.46 -48.37
C PRO A 588 4.05 -2.90 -46.84
N ILE A 589 3.56 -4.18 -46.54
CA ILE A 589 2.49 -4.69 -45.51
C ILE A 589 2.67 -6.09 -44.61
N PRO A 590 1.68 -6.92 -43.98
CA PRO A 590 1.75 -8.09 -42.95
C PRO A 590 1.41 -9.62 -43.33
N GLU A 591 1.40 -10.78 -42.54
CA GLU A 591 0.81 -11.41 -41.22
C GLU A 591 1.52 -12.77 -40.71
N GLU A 592 1.27 -13.75 -39.73
CA GLU A 592 0.58 -14.14 -38.38
C GLU A 592 0.91 -15.68 -37.92
N PRO A 593 0.24 -16.54 -37.03
CA PRO A 593 -0.03 -16.64 -35.51
C PRO A 593 -0.05 -18.07 -34.72
N ALA A 594 -0.32 -18.13 -33.36
CA ALA A 594 -1.19 -19.08 -32.50
C ALA A 594 -0.80 -20.35 -31.58
N THR A 595 -1.51 -20.57 -30.41
CA THR A 595 -1.94 -21.85 -29.61
C THR A 595 -1.74 -22.07 -28.02
N MET A 596 -2.10 -23.23 -27.37
CA MET A 596 -2.93 -23.31 -26.07
C MET A 596 -2.99 -24.61 -25.08
N GLU A 597 -3.32 -24.46 -23.74
CA GLU A 597 -4.23 -25.24 -22.73
C GLU A 597 -3.98 -26.48 -21.70
N HIS A 598 -4.74 -26.54 -20.53
CA HIS A 598 -5.21 -27.65 -19.54
C HIS A 598 -4.40 -28.26 -18.28
N MET A 599 -4.80 -29.29 -17.42
CA MET A 599 -5.66 -29.50 -16.13
C MET A 599 -5.22 -30.79 -15.24
N LEU A 600 -5.68 -31.41 -14.07
CA LEU A 600 -6.75 -31.43 -12.94
C LEU A 600 -6.42 -32.35 -11.63
N VAL A 601 -7.32 -32.66 -10.60
CA VAL A 601 -7.05 -33.22 -9.15
C VAL A 601 -8.13 -34.21 -8.42
N PHE A 602 -7.90 -34.90 -7.24
CA PHE A 602 -8.78 -35.88 -6.41
C PHE A 602 -8.63 -35.99 -4.79
N SER A 603 -9.27 -36.94 -3.99
CA SER A 603 -9.40 -37.03 -2.45
C SER A 603 -9.56 -38.44 -1.68
N ASP A 604 -9.76 -38.55 -0.31
CA ASP A 604 -9.32 -39.69 0.64
C ASP A 604 -10.19 -40.19 1.92
N GLN A 605 -9.79 -41.22 2.74
CA GLN A 605 -10.40 -41.83 4.00
C GLN A 605 -9.43 -42.55 5.07
N PRO A 606 -9.85 -42.93 6.33
CA PRO A 606 -8.93 -43.34 7.47
C PRO A 606 -8.93 -44.81 8.05
N ARG A 607 -7.92 -45.20 8.90
CA ARG A 607 -7.49 -46.61 9.18
C ARG A 607 -6.94 -46.97 10.61
N ILE A 608 -7.05 -48.23 11.06
CA ILE A 608 -6.59 -48.81 12.36
C ILE A 608 -5.76 -50.11 12.19
N VAL A 609 -4.83 -50.41 13.11
CA VAL A 609 -4.14 -51.72 13.25
C VAL A 609 -4.48 -52.43 14.58
N LEU A 610 -4.71 -53.75 14.53
CA LEU A 610 -5.08 -54.62 15.66
C LEU A 610 -4.11 -55.81 15.81
N ALA A 611 -3.56 -56.05 16.99
CA ALA A 611 -2.70 -57.20 17.30
C ALA A 611 -3.19 -57.99 18.53
N ASP A 612 -3.55 -59.26 18.34
CA ASP A 612 -3.99 -60.16 19.42
C ASP A 612 -3.69 -61.60 18.97
N ASP A 613 -3.09 -62.45 19.80
CA ASP A 613 -2.71 -63.80 19.39
C ASP A 613 -3.92 -64.76 19.37
N ASN A 614 -4.91 -64.50 20.23
CA ASN A 614 -6.13 -65.27 20.36
C ASN A 614 -7.06 -65.04 19.16
N GLY A 615 -7.29 -66.09 18.36
CA GLY A 615 -8.09 -66.02 17.13
C GLY A 615 -9.52 -65.53 17.34
N ASP A 616 -10.20 -66.03 18.38
CA ASP A 616 -11.60 -65.71 18.65
C ASP A 616 -11.74 -64.26 19.17
N MET A 617 -10.80 -63.82 20.01
CA MET A 617 -10.76 -62.45 20.54
C MET A 617 -10.45 -61.43 19.42
N ARG A 618 -9.48 -61.73 18.56
CA ARG A 618 -9.10 -60.87 17.43
C ARG A 618 -10.25 -60.67 16.44
N GLU A 619 -10.94 -61.75 16.05
CA GLU A 619 -12.11 -61.68 15.16
C GLU A 619 -13.28 -60.94 15.83
N TYR A 620 -13.49 -61.14 17.14
CA TYR A 620 -14.50 -60.39 17.90
C TYR A 620 -14.22 -58.88 17.93
N ILE A 621 -12.98 -58.47 18.24
CA ILE A 621 -12.56 -57.06 18.25
C ILE A 621 -12.66 -56.45 16.85
N LYS A 622 -12.15 -57.15 15.83
CA LYS A 622 -12.16 -56.69 14.44
C LYS A 622 -13.59 -56.33 13.98
N ARG A 623 -14.54 -57.24 14.22
CA ARG A 623 -15.97 -57.05 13.88
C ARG A 623 -16.65 -55.88 14.59
N LEU A 624 -16.12 -55.42 15.74
CA LEU A 624 -16.63 -54.24 16.41
C LEU A 624 -16.13 -52.93 15.77
N LEU A 625 -14.99 -52.96 15.06
CA LEU A 625 -14.31 -51.76 14.55
C LEU A 625 -14.50 -51.54 13.03
N GLU A 626 -14.63 -52.60 12.22
CA GLU A 626 -14.82 -52.51 10.75
C GLU A 626 -16.08 -51.72 10.31
N SER A 627 -17.00 -51.41 11.22
CA SER A 627 -18.19 -50.61 10.94
C SER A 627 -17.93 -49.10 10.82
N SER A 628 -16.72 -48.63 11.14
CA SER A 628 -16.40 -47.18 11.19
C SER A 628 -14.95 -46.82 10.84
N PHE A 629 -14.08 -47.82 10.61
CA PHE A 629 -12.66 -47.65 10.30
C PHE A 629 -12.19 -48.78 9.36
N GLU A 630 -11.19 -48.56 8.53
CA GLU A 630 -10.41 -49.66 7.94
C GLU A 630 -9.62 -50.37 9.05
N VAL A 631 -9.55 -51.71 9.08
CA VAL A 631 -8.90 -52.46 10.19
C VAL A 631 -7.99 -53.58 9.66
N GLU A 632 -6.67 -53.42 9.82
CA GLU A 632 -5.70 -54.49 9.56
C GLU A 632 -5.40 -55.28 10.86
N ALA A 633 -5.72 -56.57 10.88
CA ALA A 633 -5.61 -57.42 12.08
C ALA A 633 -4.52 -58.50 11.94
N VAL A 634 -3.64 -58.60 12.94
CA VAL A 634 -2.44 -59.46 12.97
C VAL A 634 -2.31 -60.25 14.27
N THR A 635 -1.42 -61.24 14.30
CA THR A 635 -1.31 -62.24 15.39
C THR A 635 -0.20 -62.00 16.41
N ASN A 636 0.71 -61.04 16.19
CA ASN A 636 1.77 -60.68 17.13
C ASN A 636 2.30 -59.25 16.87
N GLY A 637 3.15 -58.73 17.77
CA GLY A 637 3.70 -57.37 17.67
C GLY A 637 4.65 -57.16 16.48
N ALA A 638 5.38 -58.19 16.05
CA ALA A 638 6.33 -58.06 14.94
C ALA A 638 5.60 -57.85 13.59
N LEU A 639 4.48 -58.56 13.38
CA LEU A 639 3.58 -58.34 12.25
C LEU A 639 2.84 -56.99 12.35
N ALA A 640 2.54 -56.51 13.56
CA ALA A 640 1.92 -55.20 13.75
C ALA A 640 2.87 -54.07 13.33
N LEU A 641 4.14 -54.15 13.74
CA LEU A 641 5.17 -53.21 13.32
C LEU A 641 5.35 -53.20 11.79
N GLN A 642 5.32 -54.38 11.14
CA GLN A 642 5.34 -54.49 9.68
C GLN A 642 4.06 -53.95 8.99
N ALA A 643 2.91 -53.94 9.65
CA ALA A 643 1.68 -53.31 9.14
C ALA A 643 1.72 -51.78 9.25
N ILE A 644 2.25 -51.27 10.35
CA ILE A 644 2.42 -49.83 10.62
C ILE A 644 3.49 -49.21 9.71
N GLN A 645 4.55 -49.96 9.40
CA GLN A 645 5.59 -49.54 8.44
C GLN A 645 5.11 -49.55 6.98
N ARG A 646 4.13 -50.39 6.62
CA ARG A 646 3.54 -50.43 5.27
C ARG A 646 2.57 -49.27 5.02
N HIS A 647 1.71 -48.97 6.00
CA HIS A 647 0.83 -47.80 6.04
C HIS A 647 0.67 -47.38 7.51
N LYS A 648 0.79 -46.08 7.81
CA LYS A 648 0.52 -45.55 9.16
C LYS A 648 -0.99 -45.64 9.47
N PRO A 649 -1.41 -46.14 10.64
CA PRO A 649 -2.81 -46.06 11.09
C PRO A 649 -3.06 -44.83 11.99
N ASP A 650 -4.32 -44.42 12.10
CA ASP A 650 -4.82 -43.48 13.11
C ASP A 650 -4.70 -44.03 14.54
N LEU A 651 -4.69 -45.37 14.74
CA LEU A 651 -4.61 -46.02 16.05
C LEU A 651 -4.06 -47.45 15.99
N VAL A 652 -3.38 -47.88 17.07
CA VAL A 652 -2.92 -49.26 17.30
C VAL A 652 -3.58 -49.83 18.56
N LEU A 653 -4.09 -51.06 18.47
CA LEU A 653 -4.73 -51.80 19.55
C LEU A 653 -4.02 -53.15 19.72
N THR A 654 -3.41 -53.44 20.88
CA THR A 654 -2.54 -54.62 21.05
C THR A 654 -2.75 -55.36 22.38
N ASP A 655 -2.73 -56.69 22.39
CA ASP A 655 -2.57 -57.45 23.64
C ASP A 655 -1.15 -57.26 24.23
N VAL A 656 -1.08 -57.20 25.55
CA VAL A 656 0.16 -57.24 26.35
C VAL A 656 0.90 -58.57 26.18
N MET A 657 0.20 -59.71 26.14
CA MET A 657 0.78 -61.07 26.17
C MET A 657 0.66 -61.76 24.81
N MET A 658 1.66 -61.60 23.94
CA MET A 658 1.74 -62.27 22.64
C MET A 658 3.11 -62.94 22.42
N PRO A 659 3.21 -63.99 21.57
CA PRO A 659 4.48 -64.60 21.19
C PRO A 659 5.31 -63.68 20.27
N GLU A 660 6.61 -63.99 20.12
CA GLU A 660 7.63 -63.25 19.34
C GLU A 660 7.92 -61.83 19.83
N MET A 661 6.92 -60.95 19.82
CA MET A 661 6.97 -59.58 20.31
C MET A 661 5.68 -59.26 21.07
N ASN A 662 5.82 -58.90 22.33
CA ASN A 662 4.72 -58.59 23.24
C ASN A 662 4.26 -57.11 23.10
N GLY A 663 3.11 -56.77 23.68
CA GLY A 663 2.51 -55.43 23.52
C GLY A 663 3.36 -54.28 24.05
N PHE A 664 4.15 -54.50 25.11
CA PHE A 664 5.09 -53.50 25.63
C PHE A 664 6.31 -53.31 24.73
N GLN A 665 6.82 -54.39 24.12
CA GLN A 665 7.93 -54.31 23.15
C GLN A 665 7.51 -53.59 21.86
N LEU A 666 6.27 -53.84 21.39
CA LEU A 666 5.69 -53.08 20.28
C LEU A 666 5.53 -51.60 20.62
N LEU A 667 4.97 -51.30 21.80
CA LEU A 667 4.80 -49.93 22.30
C LEU A 667 6.14 -49.18 22.34
N GLN A 668 7.17 -49.77 22.94
CA GLN A 668 8.52 -49.19 22.99
C GLN A 668 9.07 -48.91 21.58
N ALA A 669 9.01 -49.89 20.68
CA ALA A 669 9.48 -49.74 19.30
C ALA A 669 8.74 -48.64 18.51
N LEU A 670 7.45 -48.40 18.81
CA LEU A 670 6.67 -47.33 18.21
C LEU A 670 7.00 -45.94 18.79
N LYS A 671 7.21 -45.84 20.11
CA LYS A 671 7.53 -44.57 20.78
C LYS A 671 8.99 -44.13 20.61
N GLU A 672 9.92 -45.05 20.35
CA GLU A 672 11.34 -44.72 20.06
C GLU A 672 11.59 -44.13 18.67
N HIS A 673 10.66 -44.28 17.71
CA HIS A 673 10.84 -43.81 16.33
C HIS A 673 9.98 -42.56 16.03
N PRO A 674 10.56 -41.43 15.53
CA PRO A 674 9.84 -40.16 15.36
C PRO A 674 8.51 -40.29 14.62
N ASP A 675 8.53 -40.95 13.45
CA ASP A 675 7.37 -41.17 12.58
C ASP A 675 6.16 -41.90 13.18
N THR A 676 6.36 -42.68 14.23
CA THR A 676 5.34 -43.53 14.87
C THR A 676 5.05 -43.14 16.32
N SER A 677 5.92 -42.33 16.94
CA SER A 677 5.80 -41.90 18.34
C SER A 677 4.47 -41.23 18.68
N ARG A 678 3.89 -40.52 17.70
CA ARG A 678 2.60 -39.82 17.80
C ARG A 678 1.36 -40.71 17.60
N ILE A 679 1.52 -41.97 17.20
CA ILE A 679 0.41 -42.90 17.00
C ILE A 679 -0.12 -43.35 18.37
N PRO A 680 -1.44 -43.28 18.63
CA PRO A 680 -2.01 -43.72 19.90
C PRO A 680 -2.05 -45.24 19.98
N VAL A 681 -1.59 -45.79 21.11
CA VAL A 681 -1.51 -47.22 21.39
C VAL A 681 -2.38 -47.57 22.60
N ILE A 682 -3.33 -48.48 22.41
CA ILE A 682 -4.17 -49.03 23.48
C ILE A 682 -3.72 -50.46 23.82
N LEU A 683 -3.36 -50.69 25.08
CA LEU A 683 -3.00 -52.02 25.61
C LEU A 683 -4.23 -52.80 26.08
N LEU A 684 -4.36 -54.05 25.65
CA LEU A 684 -5.34 -55.03 26.16
C LEU A 684 -4.64 -56.01 27.11
N SER A 685 -5.23 -56.29 28.28
CA SER A 685 -4.55 -57.10 29.31
C SER A 685 -5.49 -57.99 30.11
N ALA A 686 -5.07 -59.22 30.42
CA ALA A 686 -5.78 -60.14 31.31
C ALA A 686 -5.54 -59.89 32.81
N ARG A 687 -4.70 -58.91 33.19
CA ARG A 687 -4.41 -58.56 34.60
C ARG A 687 -5.30 -57.43 35.09
N ALA A 688 -6.06 -57.68 36.15
CA ALA A 688 -6.81 -56.66 36.87
C ALA A 688 -6.03 -56.19 38.11
N GLY A 689 -5.60 -54.93 38.14
CA GLY A 689 -4.92 -54.29 39.28
C GLY A 689 -4.34 -52.92 38.91
N GLU A 690 -4.23 -52.02 39.88
CA GLU A 690 -3.71 -50.66 39.63
C GLU A 690 -2.25 -50.66 39.18
N GLU A 691 -1.41 -51.54 39.73
CA GLU A 691 0.01 -51.68 39.39
C GLU A 691 0.23 -51.94 37.90
N ALA A 692 -0.58 -52.82 37.28
CA ALA A 692 -0.46 -53.18 35.86
C ALA A 692 -0.94 -52.07 34.91
N ILE A 693 -1.85 -51.19 35.37
CA ILE A 693 -2.29 -50.00 34.64
C ILE A 693 -1.21 -48.91 34.74
N ILE A 694 -0.59 -48.75 35.91
CA ILE A 694 0.54 -47.83 36.13
C ILE A 694 1.74 -48.24 35.26
N GLU A 695 2.07 -49.53 35.21
CA GLU A 695 3.10 -50.10 34.31
C GLU A 695 2.80 -49.78 32.84
N GLY A 696 1.55 -49.94 32.40
CA GLY A 696 1.06 -49.55 31.06
C GLY A 696 1.30 -48.09 30.71
N VAL A 697 0.88 -47.17 31.59
CA VAL A 697 1.01 -45.72 31.37
C VAL A 697 2.46 -45.24 31.49
N GLN A 698 3.26 -45.82 32.41
CA GLN A 698 4.69 -45.51 32.54
C GLN A 698 5.52 -45.97 31.33
N ALA A 699 5.08 -47.03 30.63
CA ALA A 699 5.66 -47.44 29.35
C ALA A 699 5.23 -46.56 28.16
N GLY A 700 4.38 -45.54 28.38
CA GLY A 700 3.94 -44.59 27.36
C GLY A 700 2.70 -45.02 26.57
N ALA A 701 1.88 -45.96 27.07
CA ALA A 701 0.62 -46.32 26.43
C ALA A 701 -0.42 -45.20 26.59
N ASP A 702 -1.16 -44.91 25.52
CA ASP A 702 -2.15 -43.83 25.49
C ASP A 702 -3.47 -44.23 26.17
N ASP A 703 -3.81 -45.54 26.20
CA ASP A 703 -4.82 -46.10 27.11
C ASP A 703 -4.59 -47.59 27.44
N TYR A 704 -5.30 -48.11 28.44
CA TYR A 704 -5.22 -49.49 28.94
C TYR A 704 -6.61 -50.07 29.25
N LEU A 705 -6.88 -51.28 28.77
CA LEU A 705 -8.18 -51.95 28.88
C LEU A 705 -8.04 -53.41 29.36
N VAL A 706 -8.78 -53.77 30.41
CA VAL A 706 -8.71 -55.09 31.04
C VAL A 706 -9.73 -56.06 30.42
N LYS A 707 -9.29 -57.26 30.04
CA LYS A 707 -10.12 -58.38 29.60
C LYS A 707 -10.75 -59.08 30.83
N PRO A 708 -12.06 -59.39 30.85
CA PRO A 708 -13.06 -59.09 29.83
C PRO A 708 -13.58 -57.65 29.90
N PHE A 709 -13.61 -56.96 28.76
CA PHE A 709 -14.17 -55.62 28.59
C PHE A 709 -15.54 -55.67 27.90
N SER A 710 -16.29 -54.57 27.95
CA SER A 710 -17.52 -54.42 27.15
C SER A 710 -17.23 -53.82 25.77
N ALA A 711 -17.98 -54.23 24.75
CA ALA A 711 -17.87 -53.67 23.40
C ALA A 711 -18.05 -52.13 23.37
N ARG A 712 -18.95 -51.59 24.20
CA ARG A 712 -19.20 -50.14 24.34
C ARG A 712 -18.00 -49.41 24.97
N GLU A 713 -17.31 -50.04 25.91
CA GLU A 713 -16.11 -49.46 26.52
C GLU A 713 -14.93 -49.43 25.54
N LEU A 714 -14.70 -50.53 24.81
CA LEU A 714 -13.68 -50.59 23.77
C LEU A 714 -13.90 -49.52 22.68
N LEU A 715 -15.13 -49.43 22.15
CA LEU A 715 -15.49 -48.44 21.13
C LEU A 715 -15.34 -47.00 21.64
N ALA A 716 -15.76 -46.72 22.88
CA ALA A 716 -15.61 -45.40 23.48
C ALA A 716 -14.12 -44.99 23.55
N ARG A 717 -13.24 -45.88 24.02
CA ARG A 717 -11.79 -45.61 24.15
C ARG A 717 -11.12 -45.39 22.79
N VAL A 718 -11.35 -46.28 21.82
CA VAL A 718 -10.82 -46.15 20.44
C VAL A 718 -11.28 -44.84 19.79
N THR A 719 -12.58 -44.51 19.88
CA THR A 719 -13.14 -43.28 19.31
C THR A 719 -12.61 -42.03 20.01
N THR A 720 -12.48 -42.06 21.34
CA THR A 720 -11.91 -40.93 22.10
C THR A 720 -10.45 -40.68 21.74
N GLN A 721 -9.62 -41.72 21.59
CA GLN A 721 -8.21 -41.54 21.24
C GLN A 721 -8.04 -40.99 19.82
N ILE A 722 -8.73 -41.55 18.82
CA ILE A 722 -8.70 -41.02 17.44
C ILE A 722 -9.20 -39.57 17.39
N LYS A 723 -10.28 -39.24 18.13
CA LYS A 723 -10.77 -37.86 18.21
C LYS A 723 -9.79 -36.93 18.93
N THR A 724 -9.14 -37.37 20.01
CA THR A 724 -8.18 -36.54 20.77
C THR A 724 -6.93 -36.24 19.95
N VAL A 725 -6.42 -37.24 19.22
CA VAL A 725 -5.31 -37.07 18.28
C VAL A 725 -5.72 -36.12 17.15
N ARG A 726 -6.91 -36.29 16.56
CA ARG A 726 -7.41 -35.36 15.52
C ARG A 726 -7.61 -33.94 16.03
N THR A 727 -8.28 -33.71 17.16
CA THR A 727 -8.45 -32.35 17.71
C THR A 727 -7.13 -31.69 18.11
N ARG A 728 -6.09 -32.48 18.43
CA ARG A 728 -4.73 -31.95 18.58
C ARG A 728 -4.11 -31.57 17.22
N TYR A 729 -4.19 -32.44 16.21
CA TYR A 729 -3.75 -32.11 14.85
C TYR A 729 -4.49 -30.87 14.33
N GLU A 730 -5.82 -30.82 14.39
CA GLU A 730 -6.65 -29.67 14.01
C GLU A 730 -6.26 -28.36 14.74
N ALA A 731 -5.62 -28.42 15.91
CA ALA A 731 -5.20 -27.24 16.68
C ALA A 731 -3.77 -26.79 16.31
N GLU A 732 -2.84 -27.73 16.15
CA GLU A 732 -1.50 -27.47 15.59
C GLU A 732 -1.64 -26.99 14.12
N GLU A 733 -2.58 -27.57 13.36
CA GLU A 733 -2.96 -27.24 11.99
C GLU A 733 -3.67 -25.89 11.90
N ARG A 734 -4.59 -25.52 12.81
CA ARG A 734 -5.17 -24.16 12.83
C ARG A 734 -4.14 -23.07 13.11
N LEU A 735 -3.13 -23.34 13.95
CA LEU A 735 -2.01 -22.40 14.16
C LEU A 735 -1.12 -22.32 12.91
N TYR A 736 -0.90 -23.43 12.22
CA TYR A 736 -0.21 -23.48 10.93
C TYR A 736 -0.97 -22.72 9.84
N GLU A 737 -2.27 -22.99 9.65
CA GLU A 737 -3.18 -22.28 8.74
C GLU A 737 -3.12 -20.76 8.94
N LEU A 738 -3.12 -20.28 10.17
CA LEU A 738 -2.98 -18.85 10.47
C LEU A 738 -1.69 -18.27 9.88
N PHE A 739 -0.53 -18.92 10.05
CA PHE A 739 0.71 -18.47 9.42
C PHE A 739 0.72 -18.66 7.89
N MET A 740 0.05 -19.70 7.38
CA MET A 740 -0.04 -20.00 5.95
C MET A 740 -0.98 -19.08 5.17
N HIS A 741 -1.96 -18.46 5.83
CA HIS A 741 -2.95 -17.55 5.21
C HIS A 741 -2.70 -16.05 5.47
N VAL A 742 -1.70 -15.69 6.28
CA VAL A 742 -1.31 -14.29 6.47
C VAL A 742 -0.73 -13.68 5.17
N PRO A 743 -1.21 -12.51 4.72
CA PRO A 743 -0.75 -11.85 3.49
C PRO A 743 0.58 -11.08 3.66
N ALA A 744 1.54 -11.70 4.35
CA ALA A 744 2.91 -11.23 4.55
C ALA A 744 3.86 -12.43 4.50
N ALA A 745 5.15 -12.22 4.24
CA ALA A 745 6.13 -13.29 4.30
C ALA A 745 6.42 -13.67 5.75
N VAL A 746 6.20 -14.93 6.10
CA VAL A 746 6.50 -15.51 7.42
C VAL A 746 7.51 -16.64 7.25
N VAL A 747 8.56 -16.62 8.06
CA VAL A 747 9.58 -17.67 8.14
C VAL A 747 9.91 -17.97 9.60
N ILE A 748 10.15 -19.25 9.92
CA ILE A 748 10.75 -19.65 11.19
C ILE A 748 12.11 -20.30 10.90
N LEU A 749 13.15 -19.77 11.52
CA LEU A 749 14.54 -20.22 11.42
C LEU A 749 14.98 -20.82 12.75
N ARG A 750 15.58 -22.01 12.74
CA ARG A 750 15.99 -22.75 13.96
C ARG A 750 17.49 -23.01 14.03
N GLY A 751 18.00 -23.00 15.26
CA GLY A 751 19.38 -23.34 15.59
C GLY A 751 20.44 -22.35 15.04
N PRO A 752 21.73 -22.62 15.29
CA PRO A 752 22.82 -21.71 14.94
C PRO A 752 23.13 -21.64 13.43
N THR A 753 22.52 -22.51 12.62
CA THR A 753 22.68 -22.56 11.16
C THR A 753 21.45 -22.04 10.40
N TYR A 754 20.46 -21.46 11.11
CA TYR A 754 19.26 -20.87 10.52
C TYR A 754 18.49 -21.82 9.59
N VAL A 755 18.20 -23.03 10.09
CA VAL A 755 17.44 -24.04 9.34
C VAL A 755 15.99 -23.59 9.23
N VAL A 756 15.42 -23.57 8.03
CA VAL A 756 14.03 -23.16 7.80
C VAL A 756 13.09 -24.27 8.32
N GLU A 757 12.33 -23.98 9.37
CA GLU A 757 11.28 -24.86 9.92
C GLU A 757 9.92 -24.58 9.27
N LEU A 758 9.66 -23.32 8.92
CA LEU A 758 8.43 -22.88 8.26
C LEU A 758 8.76 -21.78 7.26
N ALA A 759 8.14 -21.84 6.07
CA ALA A 759 8.10 -20.75 5.10
C ALA A 759 6.68 -20.72 4.49
N ASN A 760 5.94 -19.63 4.69
CA ASN A 760 4.56 -19.56 4.22
C ASN A 760 4.46 -19.32 2.70
N PRO A 761 3.27 -19.45 2.06
CA PRO A 761 3.14 -19.33 0.60
C PRO A 761 3.60 -17.98 0.05
N THR A 762 3.43 -16.92 0.85
CA THR A 762 3.92 -15.56 0.54
C THR A 762 5.45 -15.54 0.47
N THR A 763 6.15 -16.12 1.46
CA THR A 763 7.61 -16.32 1.42
C THR A 763 8.04 -17.13 0.21
N LEU A 764 7.41 -18.29 -0.04
CA LEU A 764 7.78 -19.19 -1.14
C LEU A 764 7.64 -18.50 -2.52
N LYS A 765 6.57 -17.70 -2.70
CA LYS A 765 6.38 -16.86 -3.89
C LYS A 765 7.42 -15.75 -4.01
N ILE A 766 7.84 -15.14 -2.90
CA ILE A 766 8.86 -14.09 -2.89
C ILE A 766 10.24 -14.66 -3.26
N TRP A 767 10.60 -15.82 -2.69
CA TRP A 767 11.87 -16.51 -2.95
C TRP A 767 11.93 -17.22 -4.30
N GLY A 768 10.78 -17.54 -4.91
CA GLY A 768 10.75 -18.34 -6.13
C GLY A 768 11.25 -19.77 -5.89
N ARG A 769 10.85 -20.38 -4.77
CA ARG A 769 11.24 -21.74 -4.36
C ARG A 769 10.01 -22.53 -3.93
N THR A 770 10.02 -23.85 -4.13
CA THR A 770 8.99 -24.74 -3.57
C THR A 770 9.25 -25.01 -2.08
N SER A 771 8.21 -25.43 -1.35
CA SER A 771 8.35 -25.81 0.07
C SER A 771 9.43 -26.90 0.27
N GLU A 772 9.46 -27.89 -0.64
CA GLU A 772 10.41 -29.01 -0.66
C GLU A 772 11.88 -28.57 -0.86
N GLN A 773 12.12 -27.41 -1.48
CA GLN A 773 13.46 -26.87 -1.71
C GLN A 773 14.03 -26.11 -0.51
N VAL A 774 13.19 -25.72 0.46
CA VAL A 774 13.59 -24.83 1.56
C VAL A 774 13.37 -25.42 2.95
N LEU A 775 12.32 -26.21 3.18
CA LEU A 775 12.06 -26.78 4.49
C LEU A 775 13.18 -27.74 4.92
N HIS A 776 13.61 -27.60 6.17
CA HIS A 776 14.74 -28.32 6.78
C HIS A 776 16.11 -28.06 6.13
N VAL A 777 16.23 -27.08 5.23
CA VAL A 777 17.48 -26.61 4.64
C VAL A 777 17.96 -25.35 5.39
N PRO A 778 19.29 -25.13 5.59
CA PRO A 778 19.81 -23.85 6.06
C PRO A 778 19.43 -22.70 5.11
N LEU A 779 19.01 -21.55 5.66
CA LEU A 779 18.56 -20.39 4.86
C LEU A 779 19.55 -20.00 3.75
N PHE A 780 20.84 -19.94 4.07
CA PHE A 780 21.90 -19.55 3.13
C PHE A 780 22.37 -20.68 2.20
N GLU A 781 21.73 -21.86 2.25
CA GLU A 781 21.86 -22.95 1.27
C GLU A 781 20.62 -23.05 0.39
N ALA A 782 19.43 -22.73 0.92
CA ALA A 782 18.19 -22.55 0.15
C ALA A 782 18.22 -21.28 -0.73
N LEU A 783 18.87 -20.23 -0.25
CA LEU A 783 19.12 -18.95 -0.95
C LEU A 783 20.61 -18.60 -0.91
N PRO A 784 21.46 -19.28 -1.70
CA PRO A 784 22.89 -19.02 -1.75
C PRO A 784 23.23 -17.61 -2.26
N GLU A 785 22.37 -17.01 -3.08
CA GLU A 785 22.55 -15.66 -3.64
C GLU A 785 22.40 -14.53 -2.62
N VAL A 786 21.65 -14.76 -1.54
CA VAL A 786 21.41 -13.78 -0.47
C VAL A 786 22.64 -13.63 0.45
N ARG A 787 23.59 -14.57 0.38
CA ARG A 787 24.82 -14.56 1.17
C ARG A 787 25.73 -13.38 0.80
N GLY A 788 26.29 -12.71 1.80
CA GLY A 788 27.16 -11.54 1.66
C GLY A 788 26.41 -10.22 1.46
N GLN A 789 25.07 -10.24 1.41
CA GLN A 789 24.25 -9.02 1.26
C GLN A 789 23.97 -8.32 2.60
N GLY A 790 24.47 -8.87 3.72
CA GLY A 790 24.46 -8.20 5.03
C GLY A 790 23.29 -8.59 5.95
N LEU A 791 22.58 -9.68 5.65
CA LEU A 791 21.54 -10.22 6.53
C LEU A 791 22.11 -11.10 7.65
N GLU A 792 23.27 -11.73 7.42
CA GLU A 792 23.92 -12.63 8.38
C GLU A 792 24.24 -11.96 9.73
N PRO A 793 24.86 -10.75 9.77
CA PRO A 793 25.16 -10.09 11.04
C PRO A 793 23.90 -9.62 11.79
N LEU A 794 22.79 -9.41 11.07
CA LEU A 794 21.51 -9.01 11.65
C LEU A 794 20.83 -10.20 12.33
N LEU A 795 20.82 -11.37 11.69
CA LEU A 795 20.35 -12.62 12.32
C LEU A 795 21.23 -13.04 13.50
N GLU A 796 22.55 -12.94 13.37
CA GLU A 796 23.50 -13.24 14.46
C GLU A 796 23.30 -12.28 15.65
N GLY A 797 23.09 -10.98 15.38
CA GLY A 797 22.76 -9.99 16.41
C GLY A 797 21.48 -10.34 17.18
N VAL A 798 20.42 -10.75 16.50
CA VAL A 798 19.15 -11.15 17.14
C VAL A 798 19.30 -12.44 17.95
N MET A 799 19.99 -13.45 17.41
CA MET A 799 20.25 -14.73 18.11
C MET A 799 21.13 -14.57 19.35
N THR A 800 22.12 -13.68 19.32
CA THR A 800 23.07 -13.48 20.43
C THR A 800 22.57 -12.52 21.50
N THR A 801 21.82 -11.48 21.13
CA THR A 801 21.32 -10.47 22.10
C THR A 801 19.91 -10.75 22.60
N GLY A 802 19.07 -11.45 21.82
CA GLY A 802 17.66 -11.60 22.12
C GLY A 802 16.83 -10.31 22.01
N ILE A 803 17.36 -9.30 21.32
CA ILE A 803 16.68 -8.05 20.98
C ILE A 803 16.18 -8.15 19.53
N PRO A 804 14.90 -7.84 19.22
CA PRO A 804 14.41 -7.82 17.85
C PRO A 804 15.11 -6.76 16.97
N TYR A 805 15.22 -7.03 15.68
CA TYR A 805 15.75 -6.08 14.68
C TYR A 805 14.70 -5.77 13.61
N THR A 806 14.64 -4.51 13.16
CA THR A 806 13.80 -4.06 12.05
C THR A 806 14.66 -3.47 10.94
N GLY A 807 14.52 -3.99 9.71
CA GLY A 807 15.06 -3.40 8.49
C GLY A 807 13.97 -2.70 7.69
N GLU A 808 14.27 -1.53 7.12
CA GLU A 808 13.33 -0.71 6.33
C GLU A 808 13.92 -0.46 4.93
N GLU A 809 13.13 -0.69 3.87
CA GLU A 809 13.52 -0.55 2.45
C GLU A 809 14.88 -1.19 2.07
N LEU A 810 15.25 -2.28 2.74
CA LEU A 810 16.57 -2.90 2.58
C LEU A 810 16.62 -3.68 1.26
N LYS A 811 17.55 -3.29 0.38
CA LYS A 811 17.76 -3.94 -0.92
C LYS A 811 18.34 -5.35 -0.74
N VAL A 812 17.68 -6.35 -1.32
CA VAL A 812 18.18 -7.72 -1.45
C VAL A 812 18.03 -8.17 -2.91
N ALA A 813 19.06 -8.77 -3.47
CA ALA A 813 19.06 -9.34 -4.81
C ALA A 813 18.72 -10.84 -4.75
N ILE A 814 17.70 -11.29 -5.48
CA ILE A 814 17.14 -12.66 -5.41
C ILE A 814 16.95 -13.23 -6.83
N ASP A 815 17.24 -14.51 -7.06
CA ASP A 815 16.90 -15.20 -8.32
C ASP A 815 15.59 -15.98 -8.18
N ARG A 816 14.45 -15.33 -8.48
CA ARG A 816 13.13 -15.96 -8.36
C ARG A 816 12.86 -17.08 -9.38
N MET A 817 13.63 -17.12 -10.46
CA MET A 817 13.37 -18.00 -11.61
C MET A 817 14.29 -19.23 -11.63
N GLY A 818 15.33 -19.26 -10.78
CA GLY A 818 16.37 -20.30 -10.80
C GLY A 818 17.25 -20.24 -12.06
N THR A 819 17.41 -19.04 -12.62
CA THR A 819 18.06 -18.79 -13.93
C THR A 819 19.48 -18.23 -13.82
N GLY A 820 19.92 -17.86 -12.62
CA GLY A 820 21.14 -17.08 -12.36
C GLY A 820 20.97 -15.58 -12.59
N VAL A 821 19.76 -15.09 -12.90
CA VAL A 821 19.45 -13.66 -13.04
C VAL A 821 18.95 -13.14 -11.69
N LEU A 822 19.66 -12.16 -11.12
CA LEU A 822 19.30 -11.54 -9.86
C LEU A 822 18.39 -10.32 -10.06
N GLU A 823 17.24 -10.31 -9.38
CA GLU A 823 16.31 -9.18 -9.36
C GLU A 823 16.57 -8.26 -8.15
N ASP A 824 16.58 -6.96 -8.39
CA ASP A 824 16.73 -5.91 -7.37
C ASP A 824 15.43 -5.72 -6.56
N THR A 825 15.28 -6.46 -5.47
CA THR A 825 14.08 -6.40 -4.60
C THR A 825 14.35 -5.61 -3.32
N TYR A 826 13.30 -5.07 -2.68
CA TYR A 826 13.38 -4.23 -1.48
C TYR A 826 12.43 -4.74 -0.41
N PHE A 827 12.92 -4.92 0.82
CA PHE A 827 12.13 -5.47 1.92
C PHE A 827 12.11 -4.55 3.15
N THR A 828 10.94 -4.47 3.78
CA THR A 828 10.79 -4.03 5.16
C THR A 828 10.45 -5.26 6.00
N PHE A 829 11.27 -5.56 7.01
CA PHE A 829 11.18 -6.82 7.76
C PHE A 829 11.53 -6.67 9.24
N VAL A 830 11.02 -7.59 10.05
CA VAL A 830 11.33 -7.73 11.48
C VAL A 830 11.86 -9.14 11.75
N TYR A 831 12.98 -9.21 12.48
CA TYR A 831 13.54 -10.43 13.04
C TYR A 831 13.25 -10.47 14.55
N THR A 832 12.46 -11.45 14.99
CA THR A 832 12.03 -11.62 16.38
C THR A 832 12.60 -12.93 16.95
N PRO A 833 13.29 -12.94 18.10
CA PRO A 833 13.86 -14.17 18.66
C PRO A 833 12.77 -15.09 19.24
N LEU A 834 12.86 -16.37 18.92
CA LEU A 834 12.02 -17.44 19.48
C LEU A 834 12.69 -18.07 20.69
N ARG A 835 11.92 -18.34 21.74
CA ARG A 835 12.40 -18.86 23.03
C ARG A 835 11.71 -20.16 23.41
N ASP A 836 12.49 -21.07 23.99
CA ASP A 836 12.00 -22.33 24.53
C ASP A 836 11.30 -22.14 25.89
N ALA A 837 10.79 -23.23 26.46
CA ALA A 837 10.16 -23.23 27.79
C ALA A 837 11.11 -22.81 28.94
N ASN A 838 12.43 -22.79 28.70
CA ASN A 838 13.46 -22.36 29.64
C ASN A 838 13.98 -20.93 29.35
N GLN A 839 13.30 -20.17 28.47
CA GLN A 839 13.66 -18.82 28.00
C GLN A 839 14.95 -18.70 27.16
N VAL A 840 15.53 -19.83 26.75
CA VAL A 840 16.71 -19.91 25.87
C VAL A 840 16.30 -19.60 24.44
N ILE A 841 17.10 -18.82 23.71
CA ILE A 841 16.85 -18.48 22.31
C ILE A 841 17.17 -19.70 21.44
N GLU A 842 16.16 -20.21 20.74
CA GLU A 842 16.23 -21.43 19.90
C GLU A 842 16.04 -21.14 18.40
N GLY A 843 15.70 -19.91 18.03
CA GLY A 843 15.51 -19.51 16.64
C GLY A 843 15.11 -18.04 16.45
N VAL A 844 14.78 -17.70 15.20
CA VAL A 844 14.27 -16.38 14.79
C VAL A 844 12.99 -16.58 13.96
N MET A 845 11.93 -15.86 14.32
CA MET A 845 10.77 -15.63 13.45
C MET A 845 11.06 -14.40 12.59
N VAL A 846 10.93 -14.54 11.27
CA VAL A 846 11.01 -13.44 10.31
C VAL A 846 9.60 -13.08 9.86
N PHE A 847 9.30 -11.78 9.88
CA PHE A 847 8.08 -11.21 9.30
C PHE A 847 8.49 -10.14 8.30
N ALA A 848 8.11 -10.27 7.03
CA ALA A 848 8.60 -9.39 5.97
C ALA A 848 7.53 -8.99 4.94
N TYR A 849 7.68 -7.78 4.41
CA TYR A 849 6.93 -7.24 3.29
C TYR A 849 7.88 -6.87 2.16
N GLU A 850 7.52 -7.25 0.95
CA GLU A 850 8.14 -6.70 -0.25
C GLU A 850 7.59 -5.28 -0.50
N VAL A 851 8.49 -4.31 -0.64
CA VAL A 851 8.18 -2.89 -0.93
C VAL A 851 8.81 -2.43 -2.25
N THR A 852 9.26 -3.37 -3.08
CA THR A 852 9.90 -3.14 -4.39
C THR A 852 9.12 -2.15 -5.25
N ASP A 853 7.82 -2.40 -5.48
CA ASP A 853 6.98 -1.52 -6.31
C ASP A 853 6.89 -0.09 -5.75
N GLN A 854 6.81 0.07 -4.43
CA GLN A 854 6.76 1.38 -3.77
C GLN A 854 8.09 2.15 -3.93
N VAL A 855 9.22 1.46 -3.75
CA VAL A 855 10.56 2.06 -3.92
C VAL A 855 10.84 2.40 -5.39
N LEU A 856 10.47 1.52 -6.32
CA LEU A 856 10.61 1.74 -7.76
C LEU A 856 9.68 2.86 -8.24
N ALA A 857 8.43 2.94 -7.78
CA ALA A 857 7.52 4.04 -8.09
C ALA A 857 8.05 5.39 -7.59
N ARG A 858 8.56 5.45 -6.34
CA ARG A 858 9.17 6.68 -5.80
C ARG A 858 10.37 7.13 -6.64
N ARG A 859 11.31 6.22 -6.93
CA ARG A 859 12.46 6.51 -7.80
C ARG A 859 12.06 6.90 -9.21
N LYS A 860 10.98 6.32 -9.76
CA LYS A 860 10.48 6.68 -11.09
C LYS A 860 9.90 8.09 -11.11
N ILE A 861 9.25 8.54 -10.04
CA ILE A 861 8.78 9.93 -9.87
C ILE A 861 9.97 10.90 -9.73
N GLU A 862 10.96 10.56 -8.91
CA GLU A 862 12.21 11.34 -8.75
C GLU A 862 12.94 11.52 -10.10
N GLU A 863 13.10 10.43 -10.85
CA GLU A 863 13.69 10.42 -12.20
C GLU A 863 12.88 11.25 -13.20
N LEU A 864 11.54 11.10 -13.23
CA LEU A 864 10.66 11.86 -14.12
C LEU A 864 10.65 13.36 -13.81
N SER A 865 10.80 13.77 -12.53
CA SER A 865 10.98 15.19 -12.22
C SER A 865 12.33 15.69 -12.73
N ARG A 866 13.43 14.97 -12.47
CA ARG A 866 14.76 15.37 -12.97
C ARG A 866 14.76 15.55 -14.49
N GLN A 867 14.14 14.63 -15.23
CA GLN A 867 13.98 14.72 -16.68
C GLN A 867 13.11 15.91 -17.13
N LYS A 868 12.04 16.25 -16.40
CA LYS A 868 11.21 17.45 -16.63
C LYS A 868 12.04 18.74 -16.41
N ASP A 869 12.86 18.77 -15.37
CA ASP A 869 13.69 19.94 -15.00
C ASP A 869 14.83 20.18 -15.99
N GLU A 870 15.54 19.12 -16.39
CA GLU A 870 16.60 19.16 -17.40
C GLU A 870 16.06 19.57 -18.79
N PHE A 871 14.93 19.00 -19.21
CA PHE A 871 14.23 19.36 -20.45
C PHE A 871 13.90 20.86 -20.51
N LEU A 872 13.38 21.46 -19.43
CA LEU A 872 13.05 22.89 -19.41
C LEU A 872 14.29 23.78 -19.45
N GLY A 873 15.41 23.34 -18.87
CA GLY A 873 16.70 24.01 -19.00
C GLY A 873 17.21 24.07 -20.44
N ILE A 874 17.24 22.92 -21.12
CA ILE A 874 17.75 22.81 -22.50
C ILE A 874 16.82 23.51 -23.50
N ALA A 875 15.50 23.32 -23.38
CA ALA A 875 14.51 23.99 -24.23
C ALA A 875 14.62 25.52 -24.16
N SER A 876 14.90 26.07 -22.97
CA SER A 876 15.11 27.50 -22.79
C SER A 876 16.36 28.04 -23.49
N HIS A 877 17.42 27.23 -23.60
CA HIS A 877 18.63 27.58 -24.35
C HIS A 877 18.38 27.59 -25.88
N GLU A 878 17.72 26.54 -26.40
CA GLU A 878 17.37 26.45 -27.81
C GLU A 878 16.34 27.51 -28.25
N LEU A 879 15.46 27.96 -27.36
CA LEU A 879 14.56 29.10 -27.62
C LEU A 879 15.30 30.45 -27.59
N LYS A 880 16.21 30.68 -26.64
CA LYS A 880 16.93 31.95 -26.47
C LYS A 880 17.83 32.31 -27.66
N THR A 881 18.43 31.30 -28.29
CA THR A 881 19.37 31.46 -29.42
C THR A 881 18.76 32.18 -30.64
N PRO A 882 17.69 31.67 -31.30
CA PRO A 882 17.06 32.33 -32.45
C PRO A 882 16.39 33.67 -32.07
N ILE A 883 15.93 33.85 -30.83
CA ILE A 883 15.39 35.14 -30.34
C ILE A 883 16.49 36.20 -30.25
N THR A 884 17.68 35.84 -29.77
CA THR A 884 18.84 36.74 -29.71
C THR A 884 19.24 37.19 -31.13
N SER A 885 19.24 36.26 -32.09
CA SER A 885 19.45 36.56 -33.52
C SER A 885 18.37 37.50 -34.07
N LEU A 886 17.08 37.21 -33.82
CA LEU A 886 15.97 38.07 -34.24
C LEU A 886 16.12 39.50 -33.70
N LYS A 887 16.46 39.67 -32.42
CA LYS A 887 16.66 40.99 -31.80
C LYS A 887 17.81 41.77 -32.44
N ALA A 888 18.93 41.09 -32.72
CA ALA A 888 20.05 41.72 -33.40
C ALA A 888 19.67 42.19 -34.82
N TYR A 889 18.95 41.38 -35.59
CA TYR A 889 18.53 41.76 -36.95
C TYR A 889 17.46 42.86 -36.97
N THR A 890 16.46 42.85 -36.07
CA THR A 890 15.46 43.94 -35.99
C THR A 890 16.13 45.27 -35.67
N GLN A 891 16.99 45.32 -34.64
CA GLN A 891 17.66 46.56 -34.23
C GLN A 891 18.64 47.09 -35.30
N LEU A 892 19.31 46.21 -36.04
CA LEU A 892 20.17 46.60 -37.17
C LEU A 892 19.37 47.16 -38.35
N LEU A 893 18.23 46.56 -38.69
CA LEU A 893 17.35 47.06 -39.74
C LEU A 893 16.72 48.41 -39.33
N GLN A 894 16.21 48.52 -38.09
CA GLN A 894 15.56 49.71 -37.55
C GLN A 894 16.51 50.92 -37.61
N ARG A 895 17.75 50.77 -37.14
CA ARG A 895 18.80 51.80 -37.24
C ARG A 895 19.20 52.18 -38.67
N GLN A 896 18.93 51.35 -39.67
CA GLN A 896 19.18 51.69 -41.08
C GLN A 896 17.97 52.36 -41.74
N PHE A 897 16.75 51.82 -41.60
CA PHE A 897 15.56 52.45 -42.17
C PHE A 897 15.26 53.83 -41.54
N GLN A 898 15.53 54.01 -40.24
CA GLN A 898 15.43 55.31 -39.57
C GLN A 898 16.49 56.33 -40.05
N ARG A 899 17.60 55.88 -40.65
CA ARG A 899 18.56 56.75 -41.37
C ARG A 899 18.18 56.99 -42.83
N ALA A 900 17.34 56.14 -43.41
CA ALA A 900 16.82 56.28 -44.78
C ALA A 900 15.54 57.13 -44.86
N GLY A 901 14.85 57.35 -43.73
CA GLY A 901 13.58 58.06 -43.67
C GLY A 901 12.36 57.20 -44.02
N ASP A 902 12.47 55.87 -43.93
CA ASP A 902 11.36 54.95 -44.18
C ASP A 902 10.57 54.68 -42.88
N ASP A 903 9.65 55.60 -42.58
CA ASP A 903 8.78 55.53 -41.40
C ASP A 903 7.88 54.28 -41.40
N ARG A 904 7.55 53.71 -42.57
CA ARG A 904 6.76 52.47 -42.67
C ARG A 904 7.58 51.27 -42.24
N ALA A 905 8.81 51.13 -42.74
CA ALA A 905 9.72 50.08 -42.31
C ALA A 905 10.07 50.21 -40.82
N VAL A 906 10.31 51.42 -40.32
CA VAL A 906 10.55 51.68 -38.89
C VAL A 906 9.33 51.28 -38.04
N SER A 907 8.11 51.55 -38.49
CA SER A 907 6.88 51.15 -37.79
C SER A 907 6.68 49.63 -37.74
N LEU A 908 6.94 48.92 -38.86
CA LEU A 908 6.91 47.45 -38.91
C LEU A 908 7.97 46.84 -37.97
N LEU A 909 9.18 47.41 -37.94
CA LEU A 909 10.27 46.92 -37.10
C LEU A 909 10.02 47.15 -35.60
N HIS A 910 9.36 48.24 -35.20
CA HIS A 910 8.90 48.41 -33.80
C HIS A 910 7.88 47.34 -33.39
N LYS A 911 6.96 46.95 -34.28
CA LYS A 911 6.01 45.85 -34.01
C LYS A 911 6.76 44.51 -33.83
N MET A 912 7.75 44.25 -34.67
CA MET A 912 8.59 43.05 -34.56
C MET A 912 9.41 43.05 -33.27
N GLU A 913 10.12 44.13 -32.96
CA GLU A 913 10.92 44.25 -31.73
C GLU A 913 10.06 44.05 -30.47
N SER A 914 8.85 44.62 -30.43
CA SER A 914 7.88 44.38 -29.36
C SER A 914 7.51 42.90 -29.17
N GLN A 915 7.41 42.11 -30.24
CA GLN A 915 7.15 40.66 -30.13
C GLN A 915 8.41 39.87 -29.73
N VAL A 916 9.60 40.27 -30.20
CA VAL A 916 10.88 39.68 -29.79
C VAL A 916 11.15 39.91 -28.30
N ASP A 917 10.88 41.12 -27.79
CA ASP A 917 11.04 41.44 -26.38
C ASP A 917 10.02 40.69 -25.53
N ARG A 918 8.76 40.58 -25.97
CA ARG A 918 7.77 39.74 -25.27
C ARG A 918 8.22 38.27 -25.21
N LEU A 919 8.71 37.70 -26.31
CA LEU A 919 9.28 36.34 -26.34
C LEU A 919 10.49 36.19 -25.40
N THR A 920 11.32 37.23 -25.28
CA THR A 920 12.48 37.24 -24.36
C THR A 920 12.05 37.17 -22.90
N HIS A 921 11.04 37.97 -22.50
CA HIS A 921 10.51 37.96 -21.14
C HIS A 921 9.82 36.63 -20.79
N LEU A 922 9.03 36.05 -21.71
CA LEU A 922 8.36 34.76 -21.49
C LEU A 922 9.34 33.62 -21.17
N ILE A 923 10.56 33.66 -21.72
CA ILE A 923 11.62 32.68 -21.42
C ILE A 923 12.34 33.00 -20.12
N ALA A 924 12.53 34.28 -19.79
CA ALA A 924 13.10 34.68 -18.51
C ALA A 924 12.21 34.22 -17.33
N ASP A 925 10.90 34.48 -17.42
CA ASP A 925 9.91 34.01 -16.46
C ASP A 925 9.95 32.48 -16.30
N LEU A 926 9.98 31.74 -17.42
CA LEU A 926 10.04 30.27 -17.42
C LEU A 926 11.33 29.74 -16.76
N LEU A 927 12.47 30.38 -17.03
CA LEU A 927 13.77 30.04 -16.45
C LEU A 927 13.89 30.39 -14.96
N ASP A 928 13.20 31.43 -14.49
CA ASP A 928 13.21 31.76 -13.07
C ASP A 928 12.31 30.80 -12.28
N VAL A 929 11.16 30.38 -12.84
CA VAL A 929 10.30 29.33 -12.24
C VAL A 929 11.04 28.00 -12.05
N THR A 930 11.84 27.54 -13.01
CA THR A 930 12.59 26.27 -12.85
C THR A 930 13.75 26.38 -11.86
N LYS A 931 14.42 27.53 -11.78
CA LYS A 931 15.42 27.79 -10.73
C LYS A 931 14.79 27.91 -9.33
N ILE A 932 13.55 28.39 -9.26
CA ILE A 932 12.74 28.42 -8.03
C ILE A 932 12.43 26.99 -7.58
N GLU A 933 11.86 26.15 -8.46
CA GLU A 933 11.53 24.74 -8.16
C GLU A 933 12.75 23.96 -7.66
N ASN A 934 13.87 24.04 -8.40
CA ASN A 934 15.07 23.26 -8.11
C ASN A 934 15.95 23.86 -6.99
N GLY A 935 15.49 24.92 -6.31
CA GLY A 935 16.26 25.63 -5.28
C GLY A 935 17.49 26.42 -5.80
N HIS A 936 17.92 26.20 -7.04
CA HIS A 936 19.13 26.76 -7.66
C HIS A 936 19.08 28.27 -7.98
N LEU A 937 18.00 28.98 -7.63
CA LEU A 937 17.91 30.44 -7.74
C LEU A 937 18.84 31.12 -6.72
N LEU A 938 20.09 31.38 -7.12
CA LEU A 938 21.04 32.20 -6.37
C LEU A 938 20.59 33.67 -6.34
N PHE A 939 20.75 34.33 -5.19
CA PHE A 939 20.44 35.74 -4.98
C PHE A 939 21.72 36.56 -4.75
N SER A 940 21.93 37.59 -5.56
CA SER A 940 23.05 38.54 -5.46
C SER A 940 22.68 39.69 -4.50
N LYS A 941 22.53 39.38 -3.21
CA LYS A 941 22.14 40.38 -2.20
C LYS A 941 23.23 41.45 -2.04
N THR A 942 22.82 42.71 -2.15
CA THR A 942 23.67 43.91 -2.06
C THR A 942 22.91 45.00 -1.31
N THR A 943 23.62 45.99 -0.77
CA THR A 943 22.99 47.18 -0.19
C THR A 943 22.74 48.22 -1.29
N PHE A 944 21.50 48.68 -1.44
CA PHE A 944 21.14 49.73 -2.39
C PHE A 944 20.05 50.65 -1.83
N ASP A 945 19.94 51.87 -2.36
CA ASP A 945 18.84 52.79 -2.07
C ASP A 945 17.57 52.36 -2.81
N MET A 946 16.53 51.98 -2.05
CA MET A 946 15.25 51.52 -2.58
C MET A 946 14.40 52.66 -3.17
N GLU A 947 14.48 53.87 -2.63
CA GLU A 947 13.79 55.05 -3.20
C GLU A 947 14.37 55.36 -4.59
N LYS A 948 15.71 55.29 -4.72
CA LYS A 948 16.38 55.45 -6.03
C LYS A 948 15.97 54.36 -7.02
N LEU A 949 15.88 53.09 -6.60
CA LEU A 949 15.40 52.01 -7.47
C LEU A 949 13.97 52.24 -7.96
N ILE A 950 13.06 52.65 -7.06
CA ILE A 950 11.67 52.94 -7.44
C ILE A 950 11.61 54.12 -8.42
N GLN A 951 12.38 55.19 -8.19
CA GLN A 951 12.45 56.33 -9.12
C GLN A 951 12.95 55.90 -10.51
N GLU A 952 13.99 55.06 -10.59
CA GLU A 952 14.50 54.49 -11.85
C GLU A 952 13.41 53.71 -12.61
N VAL A 953 12.73 52.77 -11.94
CA VAL A 953 11.66 51.95 -12.54
C VAL A 953 10.43 52.78 -12.94
N VAL A 954 10.06 53.78 -12.12
CA VAL A 954 8.93 54.68 -12.40
C VAL A 954 9.22 55.58 -13.60
N GLU A 955 10.44 56.14 -13.72
CA GLU A 955 10.83 56.93 -14.89
C GLU A 955 10.80 56.11 -16.19
N ASP A 956 11.35 54.90 -16.18
CA ASP A 956 11.40 54.07 -17.38
C ASP A 956 10.00 53.57 -17.79
N LEU A 957 9.16 53.13 -16.84
CA LEU A 957 7.79 52.72 -17.16
C LEU A 957 6.89 53.90 -17.53
N GLN A 958 7.11 55.11 -16.98
CA GLN A 958 6.38 56.30 -17.40
C GLN A 958 6.63 56.64 -18.87
N ARG A 959 7.81 56.31 -19.43
CA ARG A 959 8.11 56.48 -20.87
C ARG A 959 7.36 55.47 -21.75
N THR A 960 6.87 54.35 -21.20
CA THR A 960 6.10 53.34 -21.94
C THR A 960 4.61 53.67 -22.08
N THR A 961 4.08 54.59 -21.27
CA THR A 961 2.64 54.89 -21.25
C THR A 961 2.35 56.40 -21.30
N SER A 962 1.58 56.80 -22.31
CA SER A 962 1.11 58.19 -22.50
C SER A 962 -0.29 58.45 -21.93
N LYS A 963 -0.92 57.42 -21.35
CA LYS A 963 -2.25 57.49 -20.72
C LYS A 963 -2.20 57.70 -19.21
N HIS A 964 -1.26 57.06 -18.53
CA HIS A 964 -1.19 57.04 -17.07
C HIS A 964 -0.05 57.91 -16.55
N THR A 965 -0.30 58.60 -15.45
CA THR A 965 0.70 59.31 -14.66
C THR A 965 1.08 58.44 -13.47
N ILE A 966 2.31 57.92 -13.45
CA ILE A 966 2.81 57.11 -12.33
C ILE A 966 3.34 58.07 -11.27
N LYS A 967 2.67 58.12 -10.12
CA LYS A 967 3.01 58.98 -8.99
C LYS A 967 3.72 58.17 -7.92
N TYR A 968 4.89 58.63 -7.47
CA TYR A 968 5.62 58.01 -6.36
C TYR A 968 5.46 58.83 -5.08
N GLU A 969 5.06 58.16 -3.99
CA GLU A 969 4.87 58.69 -2.65
C GLU A 969 5.90 58.06 -1.70
N ALA A 970 6.94 58.83 -1.37
CA ALA A 970 8.13 58.38 -0.63
C ALA A 970 8.03 58.53 0.89
N SER A 971 8.68 57.64 1.63
CA SER A 971 8.89 57.73 3.09
C SER A 971 10.37 57.77 3.48
N SER A 972 11.11 58.71 2.89
CA SER A 972 12.58 58.91 2.96
C SER A 972 13.42 57.78 2.35
N SER A 973 14.65 58.12 1.94
CA SER A 973 15.65 57.17 1.44
C SER A 973 15.92 56.07 2.48
N ILE A 974 15.99 54.84 1.97
CA ILE A 974 16.12 53.60 2.74
C ILE A 974 17.16 52.74 2.01
N GLU A 975 18.27 52.45 2.68
CA GLU A 975 19.18 51.38 2.26
C GLU A 975 18.55 50.02 2.58
N LEU A 976 18.52 49.14 1.58
CA LEU A 976 17.94 47.80 1.66
C LEU A 976 18.99 46.76 1.27
N TYR A 977 19.15 45.69 2.06
CA TYR A 977 20.04 44.57 1.76
C TYR A 977 19.29 43.44 1.05
N ALA A 978 19.17 43.54 -0.26
CA ALA A 978 18.40 42.63 -1.11
C ALA A 978 19.07 42.42 -2.47
N ASP A 979 18.56 41.48 -3.27
CA ASP A 979 18.95 41.35 -4.67
C ASP A 979 18.24 42.44 -5.49
N ARG A 980 19.00 43.48 -5.88
CA ARG A 980 18.45 44.66 -6.59
C ARG A 980 17.70 44.26 -7.86
N GLU A 981 18.24 43.34 -8.66
CA GLU A 981 17.63 42.92 -9.94
C GLU A 981 16.30 42.20 -9.70
N ARG A 982 16.20 41.39 -8.65
CA ARG A 982 14.95 40.68 -8.34
C ARG A 982 13.88 41.58 -7.74
N ILE A 983 14.26 42.59 -6.95
CA ILE A 983 13.31 43.61 -6.47
C ILE A 983 12.88 44.56 -7.61
N GLU A 984 13.78 44.88 -8.55
CA GLU A 984 13.46 45.60 -9.79
C GLU A 984 12.41 44.83 -10.62
N GLN A 985 12.58 43.52 -10.80
CA GLN A 985 11.64 42.65 -11.51
C GLN A 985 10.26 42.57 -10.82
N VAL A 986 10.20 42.59 -9.48
CA VAL A 986 8.93 42.72 -8.72
C VAL A 986 8.25 44.05 -9.06
N LEU A 987 8.96 45.18 -8.95
CA LEU A 987 8.41 46.51 -9.21
C LEU A 987 7.87 46.63 -10.64
N ILE A 988 8.62 46.14 -11.63
CA ILE A 988 8.22 46.11 -13.04
C ILE A 988 6.97 45.25 -13.25
N ASN A 989 6.88 44.07 -12.63
CA ASN A 989 5.71 43.20 -12.73
C ASN A 989 4.45 43.82 -12.12
N LEU A 990 4.56 44.53 -10.98
CA LEU A 990 3.40 45.18 -10.37
C LEU A 990 2.95 46.42 -11.17
N LEU A 991 3.88 47.29 -11.58
CA LEU A 991 3.56 48.50 -12.35
C LEU A 991 3.05 48.20 -13.76
N SER A 992 3.63 47.21 -14.45
CA SER A 992 3.13 46.82 -15.78
C SER A 992 1.72 46.21 -15.72
N ASN A 993 1.39 45.46 -14.67
CA ASN A 993 0.02 44.99 -14.45
C ASN A 993 -0.94 46.15 -14.13
N ALA A 994 -0.56 47.12 -13.30
CA ALA A 994 -1.36 48.32 -13.04
C ALA A 994 -1.71 49.06 -14.36
N ILE A 995 -0.70 49.37 -15.19
CA ILE A 995 -0.86 50.00 -16.52
C ILE A 995 -1.79 49.19 -17.44
N LYS A 996 -1.76 47.86 -17.34
CA LYS A 996 -2.52 46.92 -18.18
C LYS A 996 -4.00 46.87 -17.79
N TYR A 997 -4.30 46.79 -16.49
CA TYR A 997 -5.64 46.55 -15.95
C TYR A 997 -6.43 47.84 -15.60
N SER A 998 -5.83 49.03 -15.71
CA SER A 998 -6.51 50.32 -15.54
C SER A 998 -6.71 51.16 -16.82
N PRO A 999 -7.18 50.61 -17.96
CA PRO A 999 -7.16 51.26 -19.28
C PRO A 999 -7.99 52.55 -19.42
N GLN A 1000 -8.81 52.89 -18.42
CA GLN A 1000 -9.63 54.11 -18.32
C GLN A 1000 -9.13 55.09 -17.24
N ALA A 1001 -8.17 54.71 -16.39
CA ALA A 1001 -7.60 55.58 -15.37
C ALA A 1001 -6.46 56.45 -15.95
N ASP A 1002 -6.19 57.59 -15.31
CA ASP A 1002 -5.11 58.52 -15.68
C ASP A 1002 -3.91 58.47 -14.71
N THR A 1003 -4.00 57.67 -13.64
CA THR A 1003 -3.10 57.71 -12.48
C THR A 1003 -2.83 56.29 -11.99
N ILE A 1004 -1.57 56.04 -11.61
CA ILE A 1004 -1.13 54.87 -10.84
C ILE A 1004 -0.29 55.41 -9.67
N ILE A 1005 -0.41 54.83 -8.47
CA ILE A 1005 0.31 55.29 -7.28
C ILE A 1005 1.25 54.20 -6.79
N VAL A 1006 2.53 54.52 -6.66
CA VAL A 1006 3.51 53.72 -5.92
C VAL A 1006 3.74 54.41 -4.59
N ARG A 1007 3.57 53.70 -3.47
CA ARG A 1007 3.79 54.24 -2.13
C ARG A 1007 4.77 53.36 -1.36
N THR A 1008 5.68 54.00 -0.63
CA THR A 1008 6.53 53.33 0.35
C THR A 1008 6.20 53.81 1.75
N THR A 1009 6.15 52.90 2.72
CA THR A 1009 6.05 53.18 4.15
C THR A 1009 6.95 52.23 4.92
N ARG A 1010 7.36 52.57 6.15
CA ARG A 1010 8.18 51.67 6.99
C ARG A 1010 7.71 51.62 8.43
N THR A 1011 7.95 50.49 9.08
CA THR A 1011 8.01 50.34 10.54
C THR A 1011 9.48 50.41 10.98
N GLU A 1012 9.81 49.94 12.19
CA GLU A 1012 11.20 49.86 12.66
C GLU A 1012 11.98 48.76 11.89
N ASP A 1013 11.41 47.55 11.76
CA ASP A 1013 12.07 46.40 11.12
C ASP A 1013 11.69 46.13 9.66
N THR A 1014 10.63 46.77 9.11
CA THR A 1014 10.04 46.35 7.83
C THR A 1014 9.72 47.53 6.90
N LEU A 1015 10.13 47.42 5.64
CA LEU A 1015 9.67 48.26 4.52
C LEU A 1015 8.40 47.64 3.92
N PHE A 1016 7.43 48.49 3.59
CA PHE A 1016 6.25 48.15 2.79
C PHE A 1016 6.25 48.98 1.50
N THR A 1017 6.00 48.33 0.37
CA THR A 1017 5.87 48.97 -0.94
C THR A 1017 4.57 48.51 -1.59
N SER A 1018 3.70 49.46 -1.93
CA SER A 1018 2.39 49.19 -2.54
C SER A 1018 2.27 49.85 -3.91
N VAL A 1019 1.77 49.13 -4.91
CA VAL A 1019 1.37 49.65 -6.22
C VAL A 1019 -0.15 49.62 -6.32
N GLN A 1020 -0.77 50.77 -6.55
CA GLN A 1020 -2.22 50.97 -6.63
C GLN A 1020 -2.64 51.44 -8.02
N ASP A 1021 -3.59 50.73 -8.61
CA ASP A 1021 -4.33 51.10 -9.81
C ASP A 1021 -5.80 51.45 -9.49
N PHE A 1022 -6.46 52.14 -10.42
CA PHE A 1022 -7.88 52.48 -10.37
C PHE A 1022 -8.63 51.83 -11.56
N GLY A 1023 -8.30 50.56 -11.81
CA GLY A 1023 -8.77 49.78 -12.95
C GLY A 1023 -10.01 48.92 -12.67
N ILE A 1024 -10.08 47.79 -13.37
CA ILE A 1024 -11.24 46.89 -13.32
C ILE A 1024 -11.48 46.24 -11.94
N GLY A 1025 -10.46 46.19 -11.08
CA GLY A 1025 -10.51 45.45 -9.82
C GLY A 1025 -10.65 43.94 -10.00
N ILE A 1026 -10.75 43.20 -8.90
CA ILE A 1026 -10.73 41.74 -8.89
C ILE A 1026 -11.75 41.21 -7.87
N ALA A 1027 -12.66 40.35 -8.31
CA ALA A 1027 -13.67 39.70 -7.47
C ALA A 1027 -13.03 38.93 -6.29
N GLN A 1028 -13.62 39.03 -5.09
CA GLN A 1028 -13.01 38.57 -3.83
C GLN A 1028 -12.61 37.07 -3.84
N GLU A 1029 -13.45 36.22 -4.43
CA GLU A 1029 -13.18 34.78 -4.61
C GLU A 1029 -11.91 34.49 -5.41
N LYS A 1030 -11.55 35.37 -6.35
CA LYS A 1030 -10.35 35.23 -7.20
C LYS A 1030 -9.08 35.76 -6.54
N GLN A 1031 -9.19 36.54 -5.46
CA GLN A 1031 -8.03 37.23 -4.87
C GLN A 1031 -7.04 36.28 -4.18
N ALA A 1032 -7.53 35.22 -3.53
CA ALA A 1032 -6.69 34.23 -2.85
C ALA A 1032 -5.70 33.52 -3.81
N HIS A 1033 -6.13 33.33 -5.06
CA HIS A 1033 -5.39 32.57 -6.07
C HIS A 1033 -4.44 33.42 -6.94
N LEU A 1034 -4.40 34.75 -6.77
CA LEU A 1034 -3.63 35.66 -7.66
C LEU A 1034 -2.12 35.43 -7.68
N PHE A 1035 -1.58 34.80 -6.64
CA PHE A 1035 -0.15 34.46 -6.53
C PHE A 1035 0.12 32.98 -6.85
N GLU A 1036 -0.90 32.22 -7.26
CA GLU A 1036 -0.74 30.84 -7.74
C GLU A 1036 -0.16 30.78 -9.15
N ARG A 1037 0.50 29.67 -9.45
CA ARG A 1037 1.22 29.46 -10.70
C ARG A 1037 0.26 29.25 -11.87
N PHE A 1038 0.45 30.03 -12.94
CA PHE A 1038 -0.41 30.08 -14.13
C PHE A 1038 -1.82 30.64 -13.88
N TYR A 1039 -2.12 31.16 -12.69
CA TYR A 1039 -3.43 31.72 -12.41
C TYR A 1039 -3.69 32.97 -13.25
N ARG A 1040 -4.89 33.07 -13.80
CA ARG A 1040 -5.36 34.20 -14.60
C ARG A 1040 -6.81 34.49 -14.26
N VAL A 1041 -7.11 35.76 -13.97
CA VAL A 1041 -8.49 36.24 -13.90
C VAL A 1041 -9.04 36.31 -15.32
N GLU A 1042 -9.77 35.28 -15.72
CA GLU A 1042 -10.71 35.37 -16.84
C GLU A 1042 -11.92 36.23 -16.42
N GLY A 1043 -12.44 37.01 -17.36
CA GLY A 1043 -13.58 37.91 -17.15
C GLY A 1043 -14.40 38.10 -18.42
N ASP A 1044 -15.70 38.33 -18.27
CA ASP A 1044 -16.70 38.34 -19.35
C ASP A 1044 -16.52 39.48 -20.39
N THR A 1045 -15.69 40.47 -20.10
CA THR A 1045 -15.39 41.56 -21.04
C THR A 1045 -14.37 41.12 -22.10
N GLN A 1046 -14.59 41.51 -23.36
CA GLN A 1046 -13.86 41.11 -24.58
C GLN A 1046 -12.35 41.51 -24.65
N LEU A 1047 -11.71 41.83 -23.53
CA LEU A 1047 -10.30 42.24 -23.42
C LEU A 1047 -9.48 41.17 -22.69
N THR A 1048 -9.25 40.02 -23.34
CA THR A 1048 -8.42 38.94 -22.80
C THR A 1048 -6.94 39.32 -22.81
N TYR A 1049 -6.51 40.08 -21.80
CA TYR A 1049 -5.14 40.54 -21.62
C TYR A 1049 -4.14 39.37 -21.57
N PRO A 1050 -3.18 39.25 -22.50
CA PRO A 1050 -2.34 38.06 -22.64
C PRO A 1050 -1.16 38.03 -21.65
N GLY A 1051 -0.59 36.84 -21.44
CA GLY A 1051 0.54 36.54 -20.55
C GLY A 1051 0.37 35.22 -19.77
N LEU A 1052 1.47 34.59 -19.35
CA LEU A 1052 1.48 33.22 -18.80
C LEU A 1052 0.83 33.02 -17.41
N GLY A 1053 0.46 34.09 -16.69
CA GLY A 1053 0.05 33.97 -15.27
C GLY A 1053 1.22 33.61 -14.34
N LEU A 1054 2.45 34.00 -14.70
CA LEU A 1054 3.67 33.72 -13.91
C LEU A 1054 4.20 34.93 -13.12
N GLY A 1055 4.06 36.15 -13.62
CA GLY A 1055 4.72 37.33 -13.03
C GLY A 1055 4.39 37.59 -11.56
N LEU A 1056 3.14 37.37 -11.12
CA LEU A 1056 2.76 37.52 -9.71
C LEU A 1056 3.31 36.38 -8.83
N TYR A 1057 3.26 35.13 -9.30
CA TYR A 1057 3.87 33.97 -8.64
C TYR A 1057 5.38 34.14 -8.46
N ILE A 1058 6.09 34.55 -9.52
CA ILE A 1058 7.55 34.83 -9.47
C ILE A 1058 7.83 35.96 -8.48
N SER A 1059 7.03 37.03 -8.50
CA SER A 1059 7.17 38.15 -7.56
C SER A 1059 6.97 37.71 -6.11
N ALA A 1060 6.00 36.82 -5.85
CA ALA A 1060 5.77 36.25 -4.52
C ALA A 1060 6.94 35.39 -4.03
N GLU A 1061 7.50 34.51 -4.88
CA GLU A 1061 8.68 33.71 -4.51
C GLU A 1061 9.94 34.57 -4.30
N PHE A 1062 10.15 35.62 -5.10
CA PHE A 1062 11.25 36.56 -4.86
C PHE A 1062 11.12 37.30 -3.53
N VAL A 1063 9.93 37.82 -3.21
CA VAL A 1063 9.65 38.50 -1.93
C VAL A 1063 9.81 37.52 -0.75
N LYS A 1064 9.25 36.32 -0.85
CA LYS A 1064 9.35 35.24 0.15
C LYS A 1064 10.80 34.79 0.40
N ARG A 1065 11.65 34.71 -0.62
CA ARG A 1065 13.10 34.40 -0.47
C ARG A 1065 13.93 35.59 0.05
N HIS A 1066 13.34 36.79 0.08
CA HIS A 1066 13.81 37.92 0.88
C HIS A 1066 13.20 37.98 2.29
N GLN A 1067 12.51 36.92 2.74
CA GLN A 1067 11.82 36.84 4.04
C GLN A 1067 10.68 37.87 4.20
N GLY A 1068 10.15 38.36 3.07
CA GLY A 1068 8.98 39.23 3.00
C GLY A 1068 7.67 38.50 2.71
N THR A 1069 6.58 39.26 2.66
CA THR A 1069 5.24 38.81 2.25
C THR A 1069 4.69 39.68 1.12
N ILE A 1070 3.85 39.12 0.24
CA ILE A 1070 3.08 39.89 -0.76
C ILE A 1070 1.60 39.55 -0.64
N TRP A 1071 0.74 40.54 -0.82
CA TRP A 1071 -0.72 40.37 -0.81
C TRP A 1071 -1.39 41.42 -1.69
N VAL A 1072 -2.72 41.33 -1.78
CA VAL A 1072 -3.56 42.13 -2.67
C VAL A 1072 -4.82 42.57 -1.95
N GLU A 1073 -5.21 43.82 -2.19
CA GLU A 1073 -6.43 44.46 -1.71
C GLU A 1073 -7.13 45.05 -2.94
N SER A 1074 -8.28 44.47 -3.33
CA SER A 1074 -8.97 44.85 -4.56
C SER A 1074 -10.48 44.90 -4.37
N GLN A 1075 -11.14 45.79 -5.12
CA GLN A 1075 -12.60 45.79 -5.25
C GLN A 1075 -12.98 46.01 -6.72
N GLU A 1076 -13.83 45.11 -7.22
CA GLU A 1076 -14.32 45.12 -8.60
C GLU A 1076 -14.99 46.46 -8.94
N GLY A 1077 -14.56 47.07 -10.05
CA GLY A 1077 -14.97 48.40 -10.49
C GLY A 1077 -14.30 49.59 -9.76
N GLN A 1078 -13.40 49.37 -8.79
CA GLN A 1078 -12.68 50.44 -8.08
C GLN A 1078 -11.16 50.39 -8.21
N GLY A 1079 -10.59 49.25 -8.60
CA GLY A 1079 -9.15 49.07 -8.82
C GLY A 1079 -8.51 48.10 -7.83
N THR A 1080 -7.17 48.03 -7.87
CA THR A 1080 -6.38 47.06 -7.11
C THR A 1080 -5.16 47.71 -6.47
N THR A 1081 -4.85 47.35 -5.23
CA THR A 1081 -3.56 47.61 -4.59
C THR A 1081 -2.84 46.28 -4.36
N ILE A 1082 -1.61 46.14 -4.85
CA ILE A 1082 -0.73 45.00 -4.51
C ILE A 1082 0.39 45.53 -3.64
N THR A 1083 0.57 44.94 -2.47
CA THR A 1083 1.54 45.37 -1.46
C THR A 1083 2.51 44.25 -1.15
N PHE A 1084 3.81 44.56 -1.10
CA PHE A 1084 4.83 43.65 -0.59
C PHE A 1084 5.59 44.27 0.58
N SER A 1085 6.06 43.41 1.48
CA SER A 1085 6.91 43.75 2.62
C SER A 1085 8.31 43.18 2.45
N LEU A 1086 9.33 43.83 3.00
CA LEU A 1086 10.72 43.35 3.07
C LEU A 1086 11.36 43.76 4.41
N PRO A 1087 12.17 42.90 5.06
CA PRO A 1087 12.88 43.26 6.28
C PRO A 1087 14.01 44.27 6.00
N LEU A 1088 14.18 45.24 6.89
CA LEU A 1088 15.22 46.28 6.86
C LEU A 1088 16.55 45.82 7.49
N HIS A 1089 16.55 44.69 8.19
CA HIS A 1089 17.72 44.16 8.89
C HIS A 1089 18.04 42.75 8.39
N ALA A 1090 19.31 42.53 8.03
CA ALA A 1090 19.79 41.19 7.75
C ALA A 1090 19.82 40.37 9.04
N PRO A 1091 19.28 39.13 9.07
CA PRO A 1091 19.36 38.30 10.26
C PRO A 1091 20.83 38.02 10.61
N HIS A 1092 21.17 38.06 11.89
CA HIS A 1092 22.45 37.57 12.37
C HIS A 1092 22.65 36.12 11.92
N GLN A 1093 23.80 35.82 11.31
CA GLN A 1093 24.18 34.44 11.00
C GLN A 1093 24.42 33.68 12.31
N GLY A 1094 23.65 32.62 12.52
CA GLY A 1094 23.77 31.65 13.60
C GLY A 1094 23.70 30.23 13.05
#